data_AF-A0A6P1ZVR8-F1
#
_entry.id   AF-A0A6P1ZVR8-F1
#
_cell.length_a   1.000
_cell.length_b   1.000
_cell.length_c   1.000
_cell.angle_alpha   90.00
_cell.angle_beta   90.00
_cell.angle_gamma   90.00
#
_symmetry.space_group_name_H-M   'P 1'
#
loop_
_entity.id
_entity.type
_entity.pdbx_description
1 polymer ?
#
loop_
_entity_poly.entity_id
_entity_poly.type
_entity_poly.pdbx_seq_one_letter_code
_entity_poly.pdbx_strand_id
1 'polypeptide(L)'
;MILFHTNIKLTFVLLFSSATIFFAKTASAETSANTLELDNLNNNRQLELSANSEEKKTNHTPEDTSTLIANVESLRMMSALDTQLPASTSNFTQQTQVADLAEANSQIPLCVPSNDQQLKFPVVTDLAQSNFQVQSCTPNKISQAGSKQLDPLDPPTDPQPRVDELDLDQKLPTEPIPQEQEYIIPPRTANEQKIHPRTTTFPLNGALINHLTERQLSLGSSFSNNQNTIFNINGLVKLNGIVKENLTTNNIFTVDQTGEYLQLQTVGKSREVAVDFREPRTMLGTRLQFSMTASCNLLGGNPDQICTYIPGLKSADINPDTLTPTRFIQTAKVGDVLEPETLAAIRQPGFQSGVNGQEVGVDLFSPNTGSFVGNSHGNKLSLSRREDIENTPAAIYSRVRQIVQVNDREAVMGRTVRGFSFILNDDNTLLNTVLQLGYNFLPDIIPNIAGSENRVNSNVNNNLFLAANNVRLPANSLTAYHGGMARAQSVPRTATNLGQVPAARFNSLWLGASPVIKRSSNITTRFEQVSPRTVSASGGGEGGYDSNVSLVSSINNEAFSQLELQNLYTQVYVTAFNQEVNNVTTNKYREETKYAPHLSFTGNITGTQEAVRYYTGVISADEIKAYGGVDFTKNTSNGWNFSGGVIGYINPDIDYYSQITGSVGKRIRFSRNSNLVISTGINYAFDRETRPNDFVNSFTLSARANLGNVWFGLTNYFGDFLPDSVKNTLVTSVGIQFSERFSLSGYFNPINENAARSVYGAGARFRLGTSQNSPTLNLSWRNNDYDFGRDSANNKLNINENIFTVLLRGNF
;
A
#
# COMPACT_ATOMS: atom_id res chain seq x y z
N MET A 1 61.13 47.29 2.31
CA MET A 1 60.52 48.44 1.61
C MET A 1 59.17 47.96 1.08
N ILE A 2 58.07 48.55 1.58
CA ILE A 2 56.68 48.42 1.09
C ILE A 2 56.02 47.02 1.24
N LEU A 3 55.03 46.94 2.14
CA LEU A 3 53.98 45.91 2.21
C LEU A 3 52.90 46.17 1.15
N PHE A 4 52.19 45.11 0.70
CA PHE A 4 50.72 45.06 0.52
C PHE A 4 50.35 43.59 0.23
N HIS A 5 49.86 42.80 1.19
CA HIS A 5 48.46 42.63 1.62
C HIS A 5 47.51 41.95 0.61
N THR A 6 46.98 40.81 1.05
CA THR A 6 46.15 39.84 0.34
C THR A 6 44.68 40.23 0.28
N ASN A 7 44.06 40.11 -0.90
CA ASN A 7 42.59 40.09 -1.05
C ASN A 7 42.09 38.63 -1.12
N ILE A 8 41.42 38.17 -0.07
CA ILE A 8 40.73 36.86 -0.07
C ILE A 8 39.30 37.08 -0.57
N LYS A 9 38.96 36.59 -1.76
CA LYS A 9 37.57 36.47 -2.20
C LYS A 9 36.96 35.20 -1.60
N LEU A 10 35.96 35.37 -0.75
CA LEU A 10 35.22 34.29 -0.11
C LEU A 10 34.21 33.68 -1.10
N THR A 11 34.54 32.56 -1.72
CA THR A 11 33.59 31.82 -2.58
C THR A 11 32.73 30.90 -1.74
N PHE A 12 31.46 31.27 -1.53
CA PHE A 12 30.47 30.39 -0.90
C PHE A 12 30.13 29.23 -1.85
N VAL A 13 30.52 28.01 -1.49
CA VAL A 13 30.11 26.78 -2.18
C VAL A 13 29.07 26.05 -1.32
N LEU A 14 27.79 26.28 -1.61
CA LEU A 14 26.67 25.56 -1.00
C LEU A 14 26.53 24.17 -1.65
N LEU A 15 27.23 23.18 -1.10
CA LEU A 15 27.01 21.77 -1.45
C LEU A 15 25.77 21.24 -0.73
N PHE A 16 24.61 21.34 -1.38
CA PHE A 16 23.41 20.60 -0.98
C PHE A 16 23.54 19.14 -1.44
N SER A 17 23.98 18.26 -0.53
CA SER A 17 23.87 16.80 -0.74
C SER A 17 22.41 16.36 -0.52
N SER A 18 21.59 16.41 -1.57
CA SER A 18 20.23 15.88 -1.57
C SER A 18 20.26 14.35 -1.51
N ALA A 19 20.32 13.79 -0.31
CA ALA A 19 20.09 12.36 -0.09
C ALA A 19 18.58 12.09 -0.25
N THR A 20 18.19 11.45 -1.36
CA THR A 20 16.84 10.91 -1.52
C THR A 20 16.68 9.73 -0.56
N ILE A 21 15.84 9.87 0.45
CA ILE A 21 15.64 8.84 1.48
C ILE A 21 14.30 8.12 1.22
N PHE A 22 14.32 6.79 1.28
CA PHE A 22 13.26 5.93 0.76
C PHE A 22 12.42 5.27 1.86
N PHE A 23 11.15 5.04 1.56
CA PHE A 23 10.23 4.26 2.40
C PHE A 23 10.07 2.86 1.82
N ALA A 24 10.91 1.93 2.27
CA ALA A 24 10.81 0.55 1.84
C ALA A 24 9.62 -0.15 2.55
N LYS A 25 8.62 -0.57 1.76
CA LYS A 25 7.64 -1.58 2.18
C LYS A 25 8.40 -2.91 2.22
N THR A 26 8.15 -3.77 3.20
CA THR A 26 8.85 -5.06 3.27
C THR A 26 8.57 -5.86 2.01
N ALA A 27 9.63 -6.13 1.22
CA ALA A 27 9.62 -7.05 0.10
C ALA A 27 9.31 -8.43 0.67
N SER A 28 8.01 -8.71 0.74
CA SER A 28 7.49 -9.97 1.19
C SER A 28 7.66 -10.90 0.01
N ALA A 29 8.80 -11.59 -0.04
CA ALA A 29 8.77 -12.95 -0.59
C ALA A 29 7.57 -13.62 0.07
N GLU A 30 6.55 -14.01 -0.71
CA GLU A 30 5.33 -14.62 -0.18
C GLU A 30 5.61 -16.04 0.27
N THR A 31 6.40 -16.18 1.34
CA THR A 31 6.17 -17.25 2.32
C THR A 31 4.86 -16.94 3.03
N SER A 32 3.76 -17.26 2.36
CA SER A 32 2.47 -17.45 3.01
C SER A 32 2.58 -18.61 4.02
N ALA A 33 3.11 -18.29 5.20
CA ALA A 33 2.93 -19.09 6.42
C ALA A 33 1.43 -19.18 6.80
N ASN A 34 0.58 -18.38 6.14
CA ASN A 34 -0.78 -18.76 5.82
C ASN A 34 -0.81 -20.06 5.01
N THR A 35 -0.89 -21.17 5.75
CA THR A 35 -1.21 -22.51 5.21
C THR A 35 -2.39 -22.53 4.23
N LEU A 36 -3.29 -21.52 4.23
CA LEU A 36 -4.41 -21.39 3.30
C LEU A 36 -4.05 -21.47 1.80
N GLU A 37 -2.99 -20.82 1.32
CA GLU A 37 -2.71 -20.81 -0.14
C GLU A 37 -2.16 -22.15 -0.64
N LEU A 38 -1.33 -22.82 0.16
CA LEU A 38 -0.89 -24.18 -0.16
C LEU A 38 -1.97 -25.23 0.16
N ASP A 39 -2.83 -24.97 1.13
CA ASP A 39 -4.03 -25.77 1.39
C ASP A 39 -4.97 -25.72 0.16
N ASN A 40 -5.03 -24.62 -0.62
CA ASN A 40 -5.77 -24.63 -1.90
C ASN A 40 -5.15 -25.61 -2.96
N LEU A 41 -3.83 -25.80 -2.95
CA LEU A 41 -3.12 -26.79 -3.81
C LEU A 41 -3.16 -28.24 -3.27
N ASN A 42 -3.66 -28.45 -2.05
CA ASN A 42 -3.85 -29.77 -1.43
C ASN A 42 -5.32 -30.15 -1.17
N ASN A 43 -6.24 -29.20 -1.04
CA ASN A 43 -7.66 -29.45 -0.79
C ASN A 43 -8.40 -29.95 -2.03
N ASN A 44 -7.88 -29.72 -3.24
CA ASN A 44 -8.31 -30.39 -4.46
C ASN A 44 -8.04 -31.91 -4.46
N ARG A 45 -7.47 -32.47 -3.39
CA ARG A 45 -7.14 -33.90 -3.27
C ARG A 45 -8.11 -34.73 -2.43
N GLN A 46 -9.12 -34.14 -1.77
CA GLN A 46 -10.26 -34.88 -1.20
C GLN A 46 -11.42 -35.01 -2.20
N LEU A 47 -11.06 -35.26 -3.46
CA LEU A 47 -11.94 -35.51 -4.60
C LEU A 47 -11.57 -36.86 -5.23
N GLU A 48 -11.51 -37.90 -4.40
CA GLU A 48 -11.46 -39.29 -4.86
C GLU A 48 -12.87 -39.90 -4.73
N LEU A 49 -13.29 -40.68 -5.73
CA LEU A 49 -14.62 -41.29 -5.75
C LEU A 49 -14.74 -42.35 -4.65
N SER A 50 -15.85 -42.30 -3.91
CA SER A 50 -16.32 -43.42 -3.11
C SER A 50 -16.86 -44.52 -4.02
N ALA A 51 -15.97 -45.37 -4.54
CA ALA A 51 -16.34 -46.67 -5.08
C ALA A 51 -16.43 -47.67 -3.92
N ASN A 52 -17.63 -48.19 -3.64
CA ASN A 52 -17.79 -49.31 -2.72
C ASN A 52 -17.11 -50.55 -3.32
N SER A 53 -16.10 -51.07 -2.64
CA SER A 53 -15.64 -52.45 -2.80
C SER A 53 -15.37 -53.03 -1.42
N GLU A 54 -16.30 -53.85 -0.93
CA GLU A 54 -16.04 -54.79 0.15
C GLU A 54 -14.98 -55.80 -0.35
N GLU A 55 -13.92 -56.06 0.43
CA GLU A 55 -13.66 -57.42 0.95
C GLU A 55 -12.36 -57.53 1.77
N LYS A 56 -12.47 -58.35 2.82
CA LYS A 56 -11.48 -59.26 3.45
C LYS A 56 -10.07 -58.76 3.85
N LYS A 57 -9.89 -58.81 5.18
CA LYS A 57 -8.60 -58.95 5.87
C LYS A 57 -7.91 -60.29 5.52
N THR A 58 -6.59 -60.27 5.38
CA THR A 58 -5.70 -61.38 5.79
C THR A 58 -4.37 -60.79 6.28
N ASN A 59 -3.80 -61.42 7.31
CA ASN A 59 -2.51 -61.03 7.89
C ASN A 59 -1.35 -61.68 7.11
N HIS A 60 -0.20 -61.01 7.00
CA HIS A 60 1.11 -61.66 7.16
C HIS A 60 2.28 -60.66 7.32
N THR A 61 3.18 -61.03 8.23
CA THR A 61 4.54 -60.55 8.52
C THR A 61 5.26 -61.74 9.22
N PRO A 62 6.60 -61.79 9.37
CA PRO A 62 7.65 -60.82 9.02
C PRO A 62 8.80 -61.47 8.19
N GLU A 63 10.05 -60.99 8.41
CA GLU A 63 11.37 -61.50 7.98
C GLU A 63 11.90 -61.04 6.60
N ASP A 64 13.21 -60.80 6.40
CA ASP A 64 14.28 -60.25 7.27
C ASP A 64 15.49 -59.84 6.39
N THR A 65 16.49 -59.14 6.95
CA THR A 65 17.81 -58.79 6.33
C THR A 65 17.77 -57.76 5.16
N SER A 66 18.84 -57.05 4.80
CA SER A 66 20.26 -57.08 5.21
C SER A 66 20.90 -55.67 5.18
N THR A 67 22.00 -55.52 5.92
CA THR A 67 22.87 -54.35 5.95
C THR A 67 23.84 -54.32 4.76
N LEU A 68 24.26 -53.13 4.31
CA LEU A 68 25.57 -52.95 3.68
C LEU A 68 26.07 -51.50 3.80
N ILE A 69 27.31 -51.35 4.26
CA ILE A 69 28.04 -50.09 4.44
C ILE A 69 29.12 -50.02 3.35
N ALA A 70 29.34 -48.84 2.75
CA ALA A 70 30.57 -48.51 2.06
C ALA A 70 30.89 -46.99 2.18
N ASN A 71 32.17 -46.68 2.39
CA ASN A 71 32.73 -45.34 2.62
C ASN A 71 33.24 -44.69 1.31
N VAL A 72 33.95 -43.56 1.48
CA VAL A 72 34.98 -42.97 0.59
C VAL A 72 34.45 -41.97 -0.46
N GLU A 73 35.04 -40.78 -0.69
CA GLU A 73 35.95 -39.93 0.10
C GLU A 73 35.99 -38.50 -0.54
N SER A 74 36.56 -37.53 0.18
CA SER A 74 36.70 -36.13 -0.24
C SER A 74 37.73 -35.89 -1.36
N LEU A 75 37.54 -34.82 -2.14
CA LEU A 75 38.60 -34.24 -2.97
C LEU A 75 38.76 -32.73 -2.65
N ARG A 76 39.87 -32.40 -1.97
CA ARG A 76 40.42 -31.04 -1.91
C ARG A 76 41.39 -30.84 -3.09
N MET A 77 41.48 -29.61 -3.60
CA MET A 77 42.70 -29.13 -4.25
C MET A 77 43.21 -27.89 -3.52
N MET A 78 44.53 -27.83 -3.36
CA MET A 78 45.28 -26.68 -2.84
C MET A 78 46.54 -26.48 -3.69
N SER A 79 46.80 -25.22 -4.06
CA SER A 79 48.13 -24.63 -4.21
C SER A 79 47.93 -23.11 -4.08
N ALA A 80 48.51 -22.32 -3.16
CA ALA A 80 49.93 -22.20 -2.75
C ALA A 80 50.83 -21.85 -3.95
N LEU A 81 51.72 -20.84 -3.96
CA LEU A 81 52.15 -19.82 -2.97
C LEU A 81 52.47 -18.51 -3.80
N ASP A 82 52.98 -17.35 -3.35
CA ASP A 82 53.69 -16.93 -2.13
C ASP A 82 53.57 -15.39 -1.89
N THR A 83 54.41 -14.87 -1.00
CA THR A 83 54.73 -13.50 -0.54
C THR A 83 55.29 -12.54 -1.64
N GLN A 84 55.35 -11.19 -1.50
CA GLN A 84 55.93 -10.41 -0.38
C GLN A 84 55.67 -8.88 -0.51
N LEU A 85 55.66 -8.14 0.62
CA LEU A 85 55.79 -6.66 0.72
C LEU A 85 57.29 -6.25 0.76
N PRO A 86 57.75 -4.97 0.57
CA PRO A 86 57.20 -3.77 1.21
C PRO A 86 57.32 -2.36 0.53
N ALA A 87 56.55 -1.41 1.09
CA ALA A 87 56.81 0.03 1.32
C ALA A 87 57.53 0.95 0.29
N SER A 88 56.89 2.09 -0.03
CA SER A 88 57.32 3.48 0.30
C SER A 88 57.14 4.56 -0.80
N THR A 89 56.65 5.73 -0.34
CA THR A 89 56.86 7.11 -0.83
C THR A 89 56.45 7.61 -2.24
N SER A 90 55.64 8.68 -2.17
CA SER A 90 55.79 10.01 -2.83
C SER A 90 55.09 10.37 -4.17
N ASN A 91 54.38 11.51 -4.05
CA ASN A 91 54.22 12.64 -4.98
C ASN A 91 53.62 12.47 -6.39
N PHE A 92 52.37 12.91 -6.50
CA PHE A 92 51.94 14.08 -7.27
C PHE A 92 52.72 14.44 -8.56
N THR A 93 52.04 14.33 -9.70
CA THR A 93 52.20 15.27 -10.84
C THR A 93 50.85 15.51 -11.53
N GLN A 94 50.65 16.75 -11.97
CA GLN A 94 49.46 17.21 -12.69
C GLN A 94 49.49 16.72 -14.14
N GLN A 95 48.32 16.62 -14.79
CA GLN A 95 47.91 17.61 -15.80
C GLN A 95 46.50 17.30 -16.35
N THR A 96 45.63 18.31 -16.28
CA THR A 96 44.38 18.37 -17.04
C THR A 96 44.53 19.48 -18.07
N GLN A 97 44.27 19.20 -19.35
CA GLN A 97 44.12 20.23 -20.38
C GLN A 97 42.65 20.33 -20.76
N VAL A 98 42.09 21.55 -20.68
CA VAL A 98 40.83 21.95 -21.30
C VAL A 98 41.11 23.28 -21.98
N ALA A 99 40.67 23.43 -23.23
CA ALA A 99 40.88 24.63 -24.04
C ALA A 99 39.70 25.62 -23.97
N ASP A 100 39.96 26.85 -24.40
CA ASP A 100 39.22 28.06 -24.04
C ASP A 100 37.86 28.32 -24.73
N LEU A 101 37.18 29.32 -24.17
CA LEU A 101 35.93 29.95 -24.62
C LEU A 101 36.08 30.83 -25.87
N ALA A 102 34.96 31.04 -26.57
CA ALA A 102 34.57 32.31 -27.20
C ALA A 102 33.04 32.45 -27.05
N GLU A 103 32.53 33.38 -26.23
CA GLU A 103 32.21 34.80 -26.52
C GLU A 103 30.97 35.07 -27.41
N ALA A 104 30.01 35.81 -26.82
CA ALA A 104 29.26 36.97 -27.38
C ALA A 104 27.70 36.92 -27.40
N ASN A 105 27.11 37.53 -26.37
CA ASN A 105 26.00 38.50 -26.38
C ASN A 105 24.76 38.40 -27.32
N SER A 106 23.61 38.22 -26.66
CA SER A 106 22.45 39.16 -26.61
C SER A 106 21.23 39.07 -27.55
N GLN A 107 20.06 39.28 -26.91
CA GLN A 107 18.73 39.71 -27.41
C GLN A 107 17.76 38.69 -28.08
N ILE A 108 16.47 38.93 -27.79
CA ILE A 108 15.24 38.14 -27.99
C ILE A 108 14.49 38.73 -29.21
N PRO A 109 13.90 37.96 -30.17
CA PRO A 109 12.58 37.36 -29.97
C PRO A 109 12.23 36.03 -30.73
N LEU A 110 10.99 35.57 -30.47
CA LEU A 110 10.33 34.33 -30.89
C LEU A 110 10.56 33.86 -32.35
N CYS A 111 10.69 32.54 -32.52
CA CYS A 111 9.77 31.74 -33.36
C CYS A 111 9.93 30.22 -33.13
N VAL A 112 8.84 29.46 -33.28
CA VAL A 112 8.82 27.98 -33.20
C VAL A 112 9.14 27.36 -34.57
N PRO A 113 9.82 26.21 -34.61
CA PRO A 113 9.36 25.15 -35.51
C PRO A 113 9.20 23.80 -34.79
N SER A 114 8.08 23.14 -35.09
CA SER A 114 7.85 21.72 -34.88
C SER A 114 8.86 20.86 -35.64
N ASN A 115 9.33 19.77 -35.04
CA ASN A 115 10.02 18.71 -35.78
C ASN A 115 9.48 17.34 -35.36
N ASP A 116 8.71 16.73 -36.26
CA ASP A 116 8.42 15.31 -36.26
C ASP A 116 9.70 14.52 -36.55
N GLN A 117 10.05 13.57 -35.70
CA GLN A 117 10.87 12.42 -36.10
C GLN A 117 10.23 11.12 -35.60
N GLN A 118 9.37 10.56 -36.46
CA GLN A 118 8.88 9.19 -36.32
C GLN A 118 10.04 8.19 -36.49
N LEU A 119 10.31 7.40 -35.45
CA LEU A 119 11.08 6.17 -35.58
C LEU A 119 10.19 5.08 -36.20
N LYS A 120 10.56 4.61 -37.39
CA LYS A 120 9.86 3.53 -38.11
C LYS A 120 10.26 2.16 -37.58
N PHE A 121 9.28 1.34 -37.21
CA PHE A 121 9.38 -0.12 -37.18
C PHE A 121 8.19 -0.74 -37.92
N PRO A 122 8.34 -1.94 -38.53
CA PRO A 122 7.47 -2.38 -39.61
C PRO A 122 6.12 -2.91 -39.14
N VAL A 123 5.06 -2.51 -39.84
CA VAL A 123 3.71 -3.04 -39.69
C VAL A 123 3.59 -4.38 -40.43
N VAL A 124 3.08 -5.40 -39.75
CA VAL A 124 2.54 -6.61 -40.40
C VAL A 124 1.07 -6.35 -40.73
N THR A 125 0.66 -6.67 -41.95
CA THR A 125 -0.65 -6.36 -42.53
C THR A 125 -1.79 -7.29 -42.05
N ASP A 126 -3.01 -6.79 -42.29
CA ASP A 126 -4.29 -7.50 -42.34
C ASP A 126 -4.94 -7.95 -41.01
N LEU A 127 -5.94 -7.17 -40.57
CA LEU A 127 -7.33 -7.58 -40.78
C LEU A 127 -8.34 -6.41 -40.73
N ALA A 128 -9.22 -6.35 -41.74
CA ALA A 128 -10.55 -5.73 -41.80
C ALA A 128 -10.84 -4.38 -41.10
N GLN A 129 -11.05 -3.34 -41.92
CA GLN A 129 -11.69 -2.08 -41.53
C GLN A 129 -13.15 -2.28 -41.08
N SER A 130 -13.58 -1.55 -40.05
CA SER A 130 -14.95 -1.04 -39.96
C SER A 130 -14.93 0.41 -39.49
N ASN A 131 -15.53 1.30 -40.29
CA ASN A 131 -15.49 2.74 -40.06
C ASN A 131 -16.62 3.17 -39.12
N PHE A 132 -16.28 3.89 -38.05
CA PHE A 132 -17.19 4.84 -37.42
C PHE A 132 -16.46 6.17 -37.18
N GLN A 133 -16.98 7.25 -37.77
CA GLN A 133 -16.48 8.60 -37.56
C GLN A 133 -16.88 9.07 -36.16
N VAL A 134 -15.91 9.49 -35.35
CA VAL A 134 -16.16 10.21 -34.10
C VAL A 134 -16.07 11.72 -34.41
N GLN A 135 -17.22 12.41 -34.35
CA GLN A 135 -17.23 13.87 -34.29
C GLN A 135 -16.75 14.32 -32.91
N SER A 136 -15.65 15.08 -32.87
CA SER A 136 -15.19 15.73 -31.64
C SER A 136 -16.03 16.97 -31.35
N CYS A 137 -16.54 17.05 -30.12
CA CYS A 137 -17.12 18.28 -29.57
C CYS A 137 -16.13 18.91 -28.59
N THR A 138 -15.63 20.10 -28.91
CA THR A 138 -14.87 20.91 -27.95
C THR A 138 -15.80 21.69 -27.02
N PRO A 139 -15.48 21.82 -25.72
CA PRO A 139 -16.34 22.48 -24.75
C PRO A 139 -16.13 24.00 -24.78
N ASN A 140 -17.22 24.78 -24.83
CA ASN A 140 -17.22 26.16 -24.32
C ASN A 140 -18.64 26.76 -24.21
N LYS A 141 -18.96 27.22 -22.98
CA LYS A 141 -20.03 28.16 -22.53
C LYS A 141 -20.95 27.58 -21.45
N ILE A 142 -20.51 27.69 -20.20
CA ILE A 142 -21.41 27.81 -19.04
C ILE A 142 -21.30 29.24 -18.53
N SER A 143 -22.35 30.03 -18.69
CA SER A 143 -22.58 31.31 -18.00
C SER A 143 -24.01 31.80 -18.28
N GLN A 144 -24.67 32.30 -17.24
CA GLN A 144 -25.96 33.02 -17.25
C GLN A 144 -27.23 32.22 -17.60
N ALA A 145 -27.92 31.77 -16.55
CA ALA A 145 -29.39 31.80 -16.49
C ALA A 145 -29.78 32.48 -15.16
N GLY A 146 -30.50 33.59 -15.25
CA GLY A 146 -30.80 34.46 -14.11
C GLY A 146 -32.01 34.01 -13.27
N SER A 147 -32.12 34.58 -12.08
CA SER A 147 -33.23 34.41 -11.15
C SER A 147 -34.58 34.81 -11.75
N LYS A 148 -35.62 34.03 -11.42
CA LYS A 148 -36.99 34.55 -11.34
C LYS A 148 -37.64 34.12 -10.03
N GLN A 149 -38.06 35.14 -9.30
CA GLN A 149 -38.84 35.10 -8.07
C GLN A 149 -40.29 34.72 -8.41
N LEU A 150 -40.95 33.98 -7.52
CA LEU A 150 -42.38 33.65 -7.58
C LEU A 150 -42.94 33.73 -6.16
N ASP A 151 -43.86 34.69 -5.97
CA ASP A 151 -44.64 34.86 -4.74
C ASP A 151 -45.83 33.88 -4.70
N PRO A 152 -46.44 33.64 -3.52
CA PRO A 152 -47.28 32.46 -3.29
C PRO A 152 -48.72 32.62 -3.78
N LEU A 153 -49.32 31.50 -4.21
CA LEU A 153 -50.75 31.35 -4.49
C LEU A 153 -51.26 30.03 -3.90
N ASP A 154 -52.50 30.09 -3.39
CA ASP A 154 -53.20 29.06 -2.60
C ASP A 154 -53.49 27.74 -3.36
N PRO A 155 -53.75 26.63 -2.63
CA PRO A 155 -53.76 25.29 -3.21
C PRO A 155 -55.02 24.98 -4.04
N PRO A 156 -54.89 24.34 -5.22
CA PRO A 156 -56.03 23.83 -5.97
C PRO A 156 -56.55 22.50 -5.42
N THR A 157 -57.86 22.30 -5.56
CA THR A 157 -58.62 21.16 -5.05
C THR A 157 -58.41 19.88 -5.86
N ASP A 158 -58.48 18.74 -5.17
CA ASP A 158 -58.38 17.37 -5.68
C ASP A 158 -59.47 17.02 -6.74
N PRO A 159 -59.08 16.41 -7.88
CA PRO A 159 -59.99 15.62 -8.69
C PRO A 159 -59.53 14.15 -8.83
N GLN A 160 -60.25 13.24 -8.19
CA GLN A 160 -60.15 11.80 -8.44
C GLN A 160 -60.32 11.48 -9.94
N PRO A 161 -59.48 10.59 -10.53
CA PRO A 161 -59.77 10.02 -11.83
C PRO A 161 -60.98 9.09 -11.75
N ARG A 162 -61.98 9.31 -12.62
CA ARG A 162 -63.12 8.40 -12.77
C ARG A 162 -62.66 7.06 -13.36
N VAL A 163 -63.30 6.00 -12.89
CA VAL A 163 -63.22 4.67 -13.49
C VAL A 163 -64.18 4.62 -14.68
N ASP A 164 -63.69 4.32 -15.87
CA ASP A 164 -64.55 3.98 -17.00
C ASP A 164 -65.10 2.56 -16.83
N GLU A 165 -66.41 2.41 -17.02
CA GLU A 165 -67.12 1.15 -16.93
C GLU A 165 -66.75 0.24 -18.12
N LEU A 166 -66.33 -0.99 -17.83
CA LEU A 166 -66.22 -2.07 -18.82
C LEU A 166 -67.21 -3.16 -18.40
N ASP A 167 -68.22 -3.36 -19.25
CA ASP A 167 -69.41 -4.18 -19.00
C ASP A 167 -69.09 -5.62 -18.59
N LEU A 168 -69.85 -6.13 -17.61
CA LEU A 168 -69.80 -7.55 -17.21
C LEU A 168 -70.68 -8.40 -18.13
N ASP A 169 -70.08 -9.00 -19.15
CA ASP A 169 -70.66 -10.19 -19.79
C ASP A 169 -70.39 -11.43 -18.90
N GLN A 170 -71.27 -11.62 -17.91
CA GLN A 170 -71.11 -12.60 -16.84
C GLN A 170 -71.40 -14.04 -17.30
N LYS A 171 -70.46 -14.64 -18.04
CA LYS A 171 -70.45 -16.09 -18.28
C LYS A 171 -70.05 -16.81 -17.00
N LEU A 172 -70.90 -17.72 -16.51
CA LEU A 172 -70.59 -18.53 -15.32
C LEU A 172 -69.22 -19.21 -15.47
N PRO A 173 -68.45 -19.39 -14.38
CA PRO A 173 -67.22 -20.16 -14.44
C PRO A 173 -67.55 -21.59 -14.88
N THR A 174 -66.97 -21.99 -16.01
CA THR A 174 -66.79 -23.42 -16.28
C THR A 174 -66.07 -24.03 -15.08
N GLU A 175 -66.56 -25.19 -14.67
CA GLU A 175 -65.95 -26.09 -13.68
C GLU A 175 -64.41 -26.06 -13.77
N PRO A 176 -63.67 -25.90 -12.64
CA PRO A 176 -62.23 -25.74 -12.69
C PRO A 176 -61.61 -26.99 -13.30
N ILE A 177 -61.13 -26.86 -14.54
CA ILE A 177 -60.30 -27.86 -15.21
C ILE A 177 -59.21 -28.22 -14.21
N PRO A 178 -59.03 -29.50 -13.84
CA PRO A 178 -58.01 -29.88 -12.88
C PRO A 178 -56.68 -29.35 -13.37
N GLN A 179 -56.03 -28.50 -12.58
CA GLN A 179 -54.65 -28.12 -12.87
C GLN A 179 -53.84 -29.41 -12.89
N GLU A 180 -53.36 -29.80 -14.08
CA GLU A 180 -52.39 -30.88 -14.20
C GLU A 180 -51.26 -30.57 -13.22
N GLN A 181 -50.97 -31.50 -12.31
CA GLN A 181 -49.97 -31.28 -11.28
C GLN A 181 -48.61 -31.13 -11.96
N GLU A 182 -48.15 -29.88 -12.12
CA GLU A 182 -46.88 -29.51 -12.76
C GLU A 182 -45.65 -30.17 -12.10
N TYR A 183 -45.84 -30.76 -10.91
CA TYR A 183 -44.80 -31.34 -10.07
C TYR A 183 -45.04 -32.82 -9.76
N ILE A 184 -44.03 -33.65 -10.06
CA ILE A 184 -43.89 -35.01 -9.52
C ILE A 184 -43.51 -34.96 -8.03
N ILE A 185 -42.70 -33.97 -7.65
CA ILE A 185 -42.39 -33.64 -6.26
C ILE A 185 -42.63 -32.14 -6.08
N PRO A 186 -43.69 -31.72 -5.35
CA PRO A 186 -44.00 -30.32 -5.15
C PRO A 186 -42.90 -29.61 -4.32
N PRO A 187 -42.73 -28.28 -4.48
CA PRO A 187 -41.74 -27.52 -3.74
C PRO A 187 -41.81 -27.72 -2.22
N ARG A 188 -40.76 -28.30 -1.65
CA ARG A 188 -40.64 -28.59 -0.22
C ARG A 188 -39.30 -28.13 0.33
N THR A 189 -39.23 -27.82 1.62
CA THR A 189 -37.95 -27.57 2.30
C THR A 189 -37.12 -28.85 2.30
N ALA A 190 -35.92 -28.78 1.76
CA ALA A 190 -34.97 -29.89 1.73
C ALA A 190 -34.37 -30.11 3.13
N ASN A 191 -34.01 -31.35 3.44
CA ASN A 191 -33.27 -31.65 4.66
C ASN A 191 -31.81 -31.18 4.49
N GLU A 192 -31.42 -30.13 5.20
CA GLU A 192 -30.09 -29.52 5.09
C GLU A 192 -28.95 -30.53 5.29
N GLN A 193 -29.08 -31.45 6.25
CA GLN A 193 -28.03 -32.45 6.53
C GLN A 193 -27.82 -33.46 5.40
N LYS A 194 -28.76 -33.57 4.44
CA LYS A 194 -28.60 -34.39 3.22
C LYS A 194 -27.97 -33.64 2.05
N ILE A 195 -27.86 -32.31 2.13
CA ILE A 195 -27.24 -31.51 1.06
C ILE A 195 -25.74 -31.47 1.30
N HIS A 196 -24.96 -31.90 0.30
CA HIS A 196 -23.50 -31.88 0.42
C HIS A 196 -22.98 -30.42 0.38
N PRO A 197 -22.28 -29.89 1.42
CA PRO A 197 -21.97 -28.46 1.52
C PRO A 197 -21.29 -27.86 0.28
N ARG A 198 -20.41 -28.63 -0.40
CA ARG A 198 -19.75 -28.25 -1.67
C ARG A 198 -20.68 -27.68 -2.75
N THR A 199 -21.94 -28.12 -2.86
CA THR A 199 -22.88 -27.60 -3.88
C THR A 199 -23.43 -26.21 -3.51
N THR A 200 -23.27 -25.80 -2.26
CA THR A 200 -23.77 -24.55 -1.68
C THR A 200 -22.66 -23.61 -1.20
N THR A 201 -21.39 -24.04 -1.26
CA THR A 201 -20.26 -23.21 -0.83
C THR A 201 -19.96 -22.12 -1.85
N PHE A 202 -19.78 -20.87 -1.40
CA PHE A 202 -19.29 -19.77 -2.22
C PHE A 202 -18.60 -18.69 -1.37
N PRO A 203 -17.73 -17.85 -1.96
CA PRO A 203 -17.15 -16.70 -1.28
C PRO A 203 -18.13 -15.52 -1.22
N LEU A 204 -18.25 -14.90 -0.05
CA LEU A 204 -18.95 -13.64 0.20
C LEU A 204 -17.99 -12.70 0.96
N ASN A 205 -17.50 -11.64 0.29
CA ASN A 205 -16.62 -10.62 0.89
C ASN A 205 -15.49 -11.19 1.78
N GLY A 206 -14.74 -12.16 1.26
CA GLY A 206 -13.64 -12.83 1.96
C GLY A 206 -14.02 -13.97 2.92
N ALA A 207 -15.30 -14.16 3.22
CA ALA A 207 -15.81 -15.30 3.99
C ALA A 207 -16.24 -16.44 3.03
N LEU A 208 -15.89 -17.70 3.35
CA LEU A 208 -16.42 -18.87 2.63
C LEU A 208 -17.63 -19.40 3.38
N ILE A 209 -18.81 -19.25 2.80
CA ILE A 209 -20.09 -19.61 3.41
C ILE A 209 -20.79 -20.70 2.62
N ASN A 210 -21.67 -21.44 3.28
CA ASN A 210 -22.52 -22.50 2.72
C ASN A 210 -23.86 -22.53 3.49
N HIS A 211 -24.81 -23.41 3.10
CA HIS A 211 -26.13 -23.44 3.74
C HIS A 211 -26.11 -23.76 5.26
N LEU A 212 -25.09 -24.48 5.75
CA LEU A 212 -24.85 -24.81 7.17
C LEU A 212 -24.08 -23.72 7.93
N THR A 213 -23.76 -22.58 7.31
CA THR A 213 -22.98 -21.51 7.95
C THR A 213 -23.91 -20.60 8.73
N GLU A 214 -24.08 -20.88 10.03
CA GLU A 214 -24.86 -20.04 10.94
C GLU A 214 -24.07 -18.80 11.38
N ARG A 215 -22.85 -18.99 11.91
CA ARG A 215 -21.97 -17.89 12.31
C ARG A 215 -20.53 -18.14 11.91
N GLN A 216 -19.82 -17.05 11.64
CA GLN A 216 -18.38 -17.02 11.37
C GLN A 216 -17.77 -15.85 12.13
N LEU A 217 -16.61 -16.07 12.73
CA LEU A 217 -15.86 -15.03 13.41
C LEU A 217 -14.36 -15.20 13.19
N SER A 218 -13.72 -14.13 12.71
CA SER A 218 -12.29 -14.00 12.54
C SER A 218 -11.83 -12.77 13.32
N LEU A 219 -11.04 -12.98 14.38
CA LEU A 219 -10.42 -11.95 15.21
C LEU A 219 -8.91 -12.01 15.04
N GLY A 220 -8.34 -10.95 14.48
CA GLY A 220 -6.91 -10.75 14.31
C GLY A 220 -6.40 -9.60 15.16
N SER A 221 -5.20 -9.73 15.70
CA SER A 221 -4.43 -8.61 16.24
C SER A 221 -2.98 -8.68 15.72
N SER A 222 -2.39 -7.53 15.40
CA SER A 222 -0.99 -7.43 15.01
C SER A 222 -0.33 -6.26 15.73
N PHE A 223 0.87 -6.46 16.26
CA PHE A 223 1.60 -5.45 17.03
C PHE A 223 3.11 -5.59 16.86
N SER A 224 3.84 -4.50 17.09
CA SER A 224 5.30 -4.50 17.07
C SER A 224 5.90 -3.42 17.97
N ASN A 225 7.23 -3.34 18.01
CA ASN A 225 7.97 -2.31 18.74
C ASN A 225 7.86 -0.93 18.05
N ASN A 226 7.75 -0.91 16.72
CA ASN A 226 7.68 0.31 15.91
C ASN A 226 6.32 0.50 15.23
N GLN A 227 5.37 -0.42 15.43
CA GLN A 227 4.05 -0.43 14.80
C GLN A 227 2.96 -0.43 15.87
N ASN A 228 1.93 0.42 15.72
CA ASN A 228 0.77 0.41 16.61
C ASN A 228 0.04 -0.96 16.61
N THR A 229 -0.69 -1.26 17.70
CA THR A 229 -1.53 -2.46 17.77
C THR A 229 -2.77 -2.30 16.91
N ILE A 230 -2.88 -3.16 15.90
CA ILE A 230 -4.01 -3.20 14.96
C ILE A 230 -4.94 -4.32 15.37
N PHE A 231 -6.24 -4.07 15.28
CA PHE A 231 -7.28 -5.10 15.41
C PHE A 231 -8.00 -5.27 14.07
N ASN A 232 -8.10 -6.52 13.63
CA ASN A 232 -8.82 -6.92 12.42
C ASN A 232 -9.99 -7.82 12.82
N ILE A 233 -11.21 -7.39 12.55
CA ILE A 233 -12.42 -8.16 12.85
C ILE A 233 -13.10 -8.49 11.53
N ASN A 234 -13.62 -9.71 11.40
CA ASN A 234 -14.59 -10.09 10.37
C ASN A 234 -15.54 -11.12 10.98
N GLY A 235 -16.73 -10.68 11.37
CA GLY A 235 -17.82 -11.50 11.87
C GLY A 235 -18.96 -11.57 10.85
N LEU A 236 -19.54 -12.74 10.64
CA LEU A 236 -20.67 -12.98 9.75
C LEU A 236 -21.73 -13.83 10.47
N VAL A 237 -23.00 -13.48 10.30
CA VAL A 237 -24.15 -14.18 10.90
C VAL A 237 -25.24 -14.36 9.85
N LYS A 238 -25.75 -15.58 9.71
CA LYS A 238 -26.96 -15.92 8.97
C LYS A 238 -28.17 -15.42 9.77
N LEU A 239 -28.96 -14.54 9.15
CA LEU A 239 -30.21 -14.01 9.71
C LEU A 239 -31.41 -14.90 9.33
N ASN A 240 -31.37 -15.44 8.11
CA ASN A 240 -32.37 -16.34 7.56
C ASN A 240 -31.70 -17.22 6.49
N GLY A 241 -32.24 -18.41 6.23
CA GLY A 241 -31.88 -19.19 5.05
C GLY A 241 -32.67 -20.48 4.97
N ILE A 242 -33.03 -20.84 3.73
CA ILE A 242 -33.89 -21.99 3.43
C ILE A 242 -33.37 -22.61 2.13
N VAL A 243 -33.33 -23.95 2.07
CA VAL A 243 -33.18 -24.66 0.79
C VAL A 243 -34.48 -25.36 0.45
N LYS A 244 -34.98 -25.15 -0.76
CA LYS A 244 -36.17 -25.82 -1.31
C LYS A 244 -35.76 -26.75 -2.46
N GLU A 245 -36.42 -27.89 -2.56
CA GLU A 245 -36.28 -28.83 -3.68
C GLU A 245 -37.64 -29.09 -4.34
N ASN A 246 -37.66 -29.31 -5.65
CA ASN A 246 -38.83 -29.77 -6.42
C ASN A 246 -38.42 -30.65 -7.61
N LEU A 247 -39.40 -31.35 -8.20
CA LEU A 247 -39.26 -32.07 -9.47
C LEU A 247 -40.52 -31.84 -10.31
N THR A 248 -40.38 -31.25 -11.50
CA THR A 248 -41.49 -31.03 -12.43
C THR A 248 -41.88 -32.30 -13.20
N THR A 249 -43.09 -32.33 -13.77
CA THR A 249 -43.53 -33.37 -14.73
C THR A 249 -42.63 -33.48 -15.95
N ASN A 250 -42.03 -32.36 -16.37
CA ASN A 250 -41.04 -32.27 -17.45
C ASN A 250 -39.63 -32.75 -17.04
N ASN A 251 -39.51 -33.54 -15.96
CA ASN A 251 -38.28 -34.10 -15.40
C ASN A 251 -37.18 -33.09 -15.02
N ILE A 252 -37.52 -31.83 -14.72
CA ILE A 252 -36.55 -30.85 -14.22
C ILE A 252 -36.52 -30.90 -12.68
N PHE A 253 -35.40 -31.30 -12.11
CA PHE A 253 -35.14 -31.20 -10.67
C PHE A 253 -34.57 -29.82 -10.35
N THR A 254 -35.18 -29.10 -9.40
CA THR A 254 -34.71 -27.78 -8.97
C THR A 254 -34.32 -27.77 -7.51
N VAL A 255 -33.20 -27.12 -7.18
CA VAL A 255 -32.80 -26.74 -5.82
C VAL A 255 -32.68 -25.22 -5.76
N ASP A 256 -33.48 -24.55 -4.95
CA ASP A 256 -33.43 -23.09 -4.71
C ASP A 256 -32.99 -22.83 -3.26
N GLN A 257 -31.76 -22.35 -3.10
CA GLN A 257 -31.19 -21.92 -1.82
C GLN A 257 -31.32 -20.40 -1.71
N THR A 258 -31.93 -19.93 -0.63
CA THR A 258 -31.90 -18.53 -0.20
C THR A 258 -31.19 -18.39 1.14
N GLY A 259 -30.52 -17.26 1.35
CA GLY A 259 -29.88 -16.91 2.62
C GLY A 259 -29.71 -15.41 2.77
N GLU A 260 -29.82 -14.92 4.00
CA GLU A 260 -29.57 -13.52 4.35
C GLU A 260 -28.50 -13.46 5.43
N TYR A 261 -27.50 -12.63 5.22
CA TYR A 261 -26.31 -12.55 6.05
C TYR A 261 -26.03 -11.10 6.45
N LEU A 262 -25.65 -10.91 7.70
CA LEU A 262 -25.06 -9.68 8.21
C LEU A 262 -23.59 -9.93 8.51
N GLN A 263 -22.73 -9.08 7.99
CA GLN A 263 -21.29 -9.12 8.18
C GLN A 263 -20.79 -7.78 8.75
N LEU A 264 -19.93 -7.85 9.75
CA LEU A 264 -19.25 -6.71 10.36
C LEU A 264 -17.76 -6.96 10.25
N GLN A 265 -17.05 -6.09 9.53
CA GLN A 265 -15.61 -6.23 9.34
C GLN A 265 -14.86 -4.91 9.46
N THR A 266 -13.57 -4.97 9.74
CA THR A 266 -12.67 -3.80 9.68
C THR A 266 -12.02 -3.72 8.31
N VAL A 267 -12.00 -2.52 7.72
CA VAL A 267 -11.27 -2.21 6.47
C VAL A 267 -10.18 -1.18 6.73
N GLY A 268 -9.10 -1.20 5.94
CA GLY A 268 -8.00 -0.26 6.09
C GLY A 268 -8.42 1.15 5.67
N LYS A 269 -8.13 2.15 6.52
CA LYS A 269 -8.44 3.56 6.27
C LYS A 269 -7.16 4.34 5.92
N SER A 270 -6.12 4.22 6.73
CA SER A 270 -4.85 4.90 6.49
C SER A 270 -3.65 4.17 7.09
N ARG A 271 -2.47 4.49 6.59
CA ARG A 271 -1.18 3.99 7.07
C ARG A 271 -0.15 5.10 6.95
N GLU A 272 0.42 5.55 8.07
CA GLU A 272 1.54 6.50 8.10
C GLU A 272 2.81 5.77 8.56
N VAL A 273 3.90 5.93 7.81
CA VAL A 273 5.25 5.52 8.20
C VAL A 273 6.09 6.78 8.35
N ALA A 274 6.57 7.05 9.57
CA ALA A 274 7.50 8.11 9.88
C ALA A 274 8.89 7.54 10.18
N VAL A 275 9.93 8.16 9.64
CA VAL A 275 11.34 7.80 9.90
C VAL A 275 12.10 9.07 10.24
N ASP A 276 12.58 9.16 11.48
CA ASP A 276 13.36 10.28 12.00
C ASP A 276 14.85 9.96 11.96
N PHE A 277 15.60 10.73 11.17
CA PHE A 277 17.06 10.74 11.13
C PHE A 277 17.55 11.85 12.06
N ARG A 278 18.16 11.50 13.20
CA ARG A 278 18.64 12.45 14.20
C ARG A 278 20.17 12.50 14.17
N GLU A 279 20.71 13.57 13.61
CA GLU A 279 22.15 13.81 13.54
C GLU A 279 22.57 14.78 14.67
N PRO A 280 23.38 14.34 15.65
CA PRO A 280 23.94 15.22 16.66
C PRO A 280 24.79 16.32 16.01
N ARG A 281 24.56 17.58 16.36
CA ARG A 281 25.34 18.73 15.89
C ARG A 281 25.62 19.72 17.00
N THR A 282 26.75 20.41 16.87
CA THR A 282 27.08 21.62 17.63
C THR A 282 26.82 22.81 16.74
N MET A 283 25.77 23.56 17.03
CA MET A 283 25.45 24.82 16.36
C MET A 283 26.38 25.91 16.86
N LEU A 284 26.82 26.77 15.95
CA LEU A 284 27.39 28.07 16.26
C LEU A 284 26.29 29.12 16.12
N GLY A 285 26.25 30.06 17.05
CA GLY A 285 25.46 31.27 16.93
C GLY A 285 26.25 32.50 17.37
N THR A 286 25.76 33.67 16.98
CA THR A 286 26.36 34.96 17.31
C THR A 286 25.30 35.94 17.80
N ARG A 287 25.66 36.74 18.79
CA ARG A 287 24.95 37.96 19.15
C ARG A 287 25.85 39.14 18.86
N LEU A 288 25.40 40.02 17.97
CA LEU A 288 26.07 41.27 17.62
C LEU A 288 25.27 42.41 18.26
N GLN A 289 25.89 43.14 19.17
CA GLN A 289 25.25 44.25 19.87
C GLN A 289 26.09 45.50 19.70
N PHE A 290 25.55 46.57 19.13
CA PHE A 290 26.29 47.79 18.87
C PHE A 290 25.44 49.05 18.92
N SER A 291 25.89 50.07 19.65
CA SER A 291 25.23 51.36 19.77
C SER A 291 26.26 52.50 19.68
N MET A 292 25.85 53.65 19.17
CA MET A 292 26.68 54.84 19.03
C MET A 292 25.81 56.06 19.19
N THR A 293 26.11 56.84 20.22
CA THR A 293 25.35 58.04 20.59
C THR A 293 26.32 59.21 20.70
N ALA A 294 25.92 60.39 20.22
CA ALA A 294 26.74 61.61 20.31
C ALA A 294 25.84 62.84 20.15
N SER A 295 26.39 64.05 20.33
CA SER A 295 25.70 65.32 20.01
C SER A 295 25.10 65.28 18.60
N CYS A 296 23.88 65.81 18.41
CA CYS A 296 23.14 65.74 17.15
C CYS A 296 23.69 66.70 16.08
N ASN A 297 24.78 66.32 15.42
CA ASN A 297 25.47 67.10 14.38
C ASN A 297 24.98 66.79 12.95
N LEU A 298 23.95 65.94 12.80
CA LEU A 298 23.30 65.64 11.53
C LEU A 298 22.51 66.84 11.01
N LEU A 299 22.34 66.95 9.69
CA LEU A 299 21.61 68.05 9.02
C LEU A 299 20.21 68.27 9.62
N GLY A 300 20.05 69.37 10.38
CA GLY A 300 18.80 69.76 11.05
C GLY A 300 18.69 69.38 12.54
N GLY A 301 19.71 68.73 13.12
CA GLY A 301 19.78 68.42 14.55
C GLY A 301 20.21 69.60 15.42
N ASN A 302 19.89 69.55 16.72
CA ASN A 302 20.38 70.49 17.72
C ASN A 302 21.63 69.91 18.43
N PRO A 303 22.82 70.52 18.35
CA PRO A 303 24.04 69.99 18.98
C PRO A 303 23.98 69.90 20.52
N ASP A 304 23.06 70.61 21.18
CA ASP A 304 22.80 70.49 22.63
C ASP A 304 22.08 69.18 23.01
N GLN A 305 21.53 68.45 22.03
CA GLN A 305 20.86 67.16 22.22
C GLN A 305 21.76 66.00 21.81
N ILE A 306 21.49 64.80 22.33
CA ILE A 306 22.21 63.57 21.97
C ILE A 306 21.30 62.68 21.11
N CYS A 307 21.83 62.19 20.00
CA CYS A 307 21.15 61.36 19.01
C CYS A 307 21.84 60.02 18.83
N THR A 308 21.11 59.02 18.34
CA THR A 308 21.73 57.77 17.84
C THR A 308 22.28 57.93 16.42
N TYR A 309 23.52 57.48 16.19
CA TYR A 309 24.19 57.45 14.89
C TYR A 309 24.09 56.10 14.18
N ILE A 310 23.31 55.19 14.75
CA ILE A 310 23.06 53.83 14.26
C ILE A 310 21.55 53.56 14.38
N PRO A 311 20.91 52.93 13.38
CA PRO A 311 19.50 52.60 13.47
C PRO A 311 19.24 51.62 14.61
N GLY A 312 18.09 51.72 15.26
CA GLY A 312 17.62 50.70 16.18
C GLY A 312 17.23 49.45 15.39
N LEU A 313 17.92 48.31 15.56
CA LEU A 313 17.59 47.06 14.85
C LEU A 313 17.67 45.86 15.79
N LYS A 314 16.61 45.06 15.88
CA LYS A 314 16.52 43.93 16.80
C LYS A 314 16.09 42.66 16.08
N SER A 315 16.71 41.52 16.38
CA SER A 315 16.16 40.21 15.99
C SER A 315 14.79 40.02 16.64
N ALA A 316 13.78 39.70 15.83
CA ALA A 316 12.48 39.26 16.35
C ALA A 316 12.54 37.78 16.78
N ASP A 317 11.36 37.19 16.97
CA ASP A 317 11.19 35.79 17.34
C ASP A 317 12.02 34.85 16.45
N ILE A 318 12.67 33.88 17.08
CA ILE A 318 13.46 32.85 16.42
C ILE A 318 12.52 31.73 15.98
N ASN A 319 12.61 31.31 14.71
CA ASN A 319 11.91 30.12 14.24
C ASN A 319 12.46 28.90 15.00
N PRO A 320 11.63 28.14 15.73
CA PRO A 320 12.10 27.05 16.58
C PRO A 320 12.67 25.87 15.79
N ASP A 321 12.23 25.65 14.55
CA ASP A 321 12.67 24.54 13.71
C ASP A 321 14.00 24.85 12.99
N THR A 322 14.20 26.08 12.51
CA THR A 322 15.42 26.46 11.75
C THR A 322 16.49 27.14 12.60
N LEU A 323 16.13 27.61 13.80
CA LEU A 323 16.95 28.45 14.68
C LEU A 323 17.48 29.71 13.99
N THR A 324 16.67 30.31 13.12
CA THR A 324 16.97 31.59 12.45
C THR A 324 15.97 32.68 12.87
N PRO A 325 16.37 33.97 12.89
CA PRO A 325 15.44 35.08 13.09
C PRO A 325 14.35 35.08 12.02
N THR A 326 13.08 35.23 12.42
CA THR A 326 11.96 35.32 11.46
C THR A 326 11.90 36.65 10.72
N ARG A 327 12.36 37.73 11.36
CA ARG A 327 12.47 39.10 10.83
C ARG A 327 13.40 39.93 11.70
N PHE A 328 13.81 41.08 11.19
CA PHE A 328 14.44 42.15 11.98
C PHE A 328 13.44 43.29 12.15
N ILE A 329 13.36 43.85 13.35
CA ILE A 329 12.47 44.98 13.69
C ILE A 329 13.34 46.23 13.76
N GLN A 330 12.95 47.28 13.05
CA GLN A 330 13.53 48.60 13.24
C GLN A 330 12.83 49.32 14.39
N THR A 331 13.57 49.62 15.45
CA THR A 331 13.07 50.27 16.67
C THR A 331 13.37 51.77 16.71
N ALA A 332 14.41 52.22 15.99
CA ALA A 332 14.77 53.63 15.86
C ALA A 332 15.44 53.94 14.51
N LYS A 333 15.46 55.21 14.13
CA LYS A 333 16.18 55.73 12.97
C LYS A 333 17.47 56.41 13.41
N VAL A 334 18.40 56.51 12.46
CA VAL A 334 19.58 57.38 12.61
C VAL A 334 19.11 58.82 12.77
N GLY A 335 19.64 59.52 13.78
CA GLY A 335 19.26 60.89 14.12
C GLY A 335 18.08 61.03 15.09
N ASP A 336 17.50 59.93 15.58
CA ASP A 336 16.50 60.02 16.65
C ASP A 336 17.16 60.52 17.96
N VAL A 337 16.54 61.54 18.57
CA VAL A 337 16.98 62.16 19.84
C VAL A 337 16.67 61.24 21.02
N LEU A 338 17.65 61.04 21.90
CA LEU A 338 17.55 60.13 23.05
C LEU A 338 16.97 60.85 24.28
N GLU A 339 16.06 60.18 24.97
CA GLU A 339 15.58 60.60 26.28
C GLU A 339 16.71 60.52 27.33
N PRO A 340 16.76 61.42 28.34
CA PRO A 340 17.79 61.39 29.39
C PRO A 340 17.88 60.03 30.11
N GLU A 341 16.74 59.37 30.32
CA GLU A 341 16.61 58.05 30.93
C GLU A 341 17.25 56.96 30.05
N THR A 342 17.00 57.00 28.73
CA THR A 342 17.62 56.12 27.74
C THR A 342 19.12 56.33 27.67
N LEU A 343 19.59 57.57 27.70
CA LEU A 343 21.02 57.88 27.75
C LEU A 343 21.69 57.40 29.05
N ALA A 344 21.02 57.56 30.19
CA ALA A 344 21.50 57.08 31.49
C ALA A 344 21.54 55.54 31.56
N ALA A 345 20.59 54.86 30.91
CA ALA A 345 20.57 53.42 30.75
C ALA A 345 21.71 52.93 29.84
N ILE A 346 21.90 53.55 28.67
CA ILE A 346 23.01 53.25 27.74
C ILE A 346 24.38 53.43 28.41
N ARG A 347 24.51 54.32 29.40
CA ARG A 347 25.76 54.51 30.16
C ARG A 347 25.94 53.55 31.34
N GLN A 348 25.03 52.62 31.59
CA GLN A 348 25.26 51.52 32.55
C GLN A 348 26.16 50.44 31.95
N PRO A 349 26.95 49.72 32.77
CA PRO A 349 27.87 48.70 32.26
C PRO A 349 27.19 47.58 31.47
N GLY A 350 27.76 47.24 30.31
CA GLY A 350 27.26 46.23 29.39
C GLY A 350 26.26 46.78 28.38
N PHE A 351 25.98 46.01 27.32
CA PHE A 351 25.06 46.49 26.28
C PHE A 351 23.65 46.77 26.83
N GLN A 352 23.17 47.99 26.62
CA GLN A 352 21.81 48.42 26.94
C GLN A 352 21.22 49.11 25.70
N SER A 353 20.06 48.66 25.23
CA SER A 353 19.38 49.27 24.09
C SER A 353 18.58 50.53 24.45
N GLY A 354 18.40 50.85 25.74
CA GLY A 354 17.54 51.95 26.20
C GLY A 354 16.36 51.47 27.06
N VAL A 355 15.48 52.40 27.43
CA VAL A 355 14.34 52.14 28.35
C VAL A 355 13.05 52.78 27.83
N ASN A 356 11.94 52.58 28.54
CA ASN A 356 10.63 53.21 28.27
C ASN A 356 10.05 53.00 26.86
N GLY A 357 10.54 52.01 26.10
CA GLY A 357 10.14 51.75 24.73
C GLY A 357 11.01 52.42 23.66
N GLN A 358 11.96 53.27 24.05
CA GLN A 358 12.97 53.84 23.15
C GLN A 358 14.19 52.89 23.05
N GLU A 359 14.08 51.86 22.23
CA GLU A 359 15.21 50.95 21.94
C GLU A 359 16.04 51.46 20.74
N VAL A 360 17.32 51.75 20.98
CA VAL A 360 18.28 52.25 19.99
C VAL A 360 19.53 51.37 19.90
N GLY A 361 20.27 51.50 18.79
CA GLY A 361 21.35 50.59 18.45
C GLY A 361 20.85 49.21 18.01
N VAL A 362 21.80 48.36 17.66
CA VAL A 362 21.53 47.07 17.03
C VAL A 362 21.77 45.93 18.01
N ASP A 363 20.85 44.98 18.07
CA ASP A 363 20.94 43.71 18.80
C ASP A 363 20.50 42.56 17.88
N LEU A 364 21.43 42.08 17.04
CA LEU A 364 21.20 40.94 16.17
C LEU A 364 21.60 39.66 16.89
N PHE A 365 20.60 38.92 17.34
CA PHE A 365 20.76 37.56 17.82
C PHE A 365 20.51 36.57 16.68
N SER A 366 21.51 35.76 16.32
CA SER A 366 21.38 34.64 15.37
C SER A 366 21.86 33.33 16.02
N PRO A 367 20.95 32.42 16.42
CA PRO A 367 21.33 31.16 17.05
C PRO A 367 21.86 30.09 16.08
N ASN A 368 21.84 30.37 14.78
CA ASN A 368 22.37 29.50 13.74
C ASN A 368 23.13 30.35 12.71
N THR A 369 24.45 30.40 12.86
CA THR A 369 25.40 30.95 11.86
C THR A 369 26.29 29.87 11.24
N GLY A 370 26.17 28.63 11.71
CA GLY A 370 26.89 27.47 11.22
C GLY A 370 26.69 26.26 12.15
N SER A 371 27.18 25.09 11.74
CA SER A 371 27.11 23.87 12.56
C SER A 371 28.24 22.91 12.23
N PHE A 372 28.75 22.19 13.23
CA PHE A 372 29.63 21.05 13.05
C PHE A 372 28.91 19.75 13.45
N VAL A 373 29.32 18.63 12.85
CA VAL A 373 28.79 17.29 13.18
C VAL A 373 29.34 16.85 14.54
N GLY A 374 28.46 16.30 15.38
CA GLY A 374 28.75 15.85 16.74
C GLY A 374 28.45 16.89 17.82
N ASN A 375 28.16 16.38 19.02
CA ASN A 375 27.97 17.12 20.27
C ASN A 375 28.35 16.22 21.47
N SER A 376 28.17 16.68 22.71
CA SER A 376 28.51 15.91 23.92
C SER A 376 27.72 14.60 24.08
N HIS A 377 26.53 14.50 23.48
CA HIS A 377 25.69 13.31 23.49
C HIS A 377 26.07 12.26 22.43
N GLY A 378 26.87 12.63 21.43
CA GLY A 378 27.41 11.70 20.44
C GLY A 378 27.83 12.35 19.12
N ASN A 379 28.42 11.55 18.24
CA ASN A 379 28.86 11.96 16.90
C ASN A 379 28.32 11.05 15.78
N LYS A 380 27.28 10.26 16.06
CA LYS A 380 26.69 9.29 15.14
C LYS A 380 25.25 9.65 14.82
N LEU A 381 24.87 9.45 13.56
CA LEU A 381 23.48 9.51 13.13
C LEU A 381 22.69 8.41 13.83
N SER A 382 21.55 8.76 14.43
CA SER A 382 20.61 7.81 15.03
C SER A 382 19.29 7.82 14.26
N LEU A 383 18.56 6.71 14.33
CA LEU A 383 17.39 6.46 13.50
C LEU A 383 16.25 5.89 14.35
N SER A 384 15.04 6.43 14.18
CA SER A 384 13.81 5.84 14.72
C SER A 384 12.73 5.75 13.65
N ARG A 385 12.00 4.63 13.63
CA ARG A 385 10.86 4.38 12.74
C ARG A 385 9.59 4.26 13.58
N ARG A 386 8.48 4.78 13.06
CA ARG A 386 7.14 4.58 13.58
C ARG A 386 6.18 4.27 12.44
N GLU A 387 5.26 3.35 12.66
CA GLU A 387 4.20 2.97 11.74
C GLU A 387 2.85 2.98 12.46
N ASP A 388 1.96 3.86 12.04
CA ASP A 388 0.60 3.96 12.55
C ASP A 388 -0.37 3.52 11.45
N ILE A 389 -1.14 2.46 11.71
CA ILE A 389 -2.18 1.96 10.81
C ILE A 389 -3.55 2.17 11.46
N GLU A 390 -4.47 2.79 10.72
CA GLU A 390 -5.85 3.03 11.14
C GLU A 390 -6.81 2.16 10.31
N ASN A 391 -7.67 1.41 10.99
CA ASN A 391 -8.77 0.66 10.40
C ASN A 391 -10.10 1.35 10.75
N THR A 392 -11.08 1.27 9.84
CA THR A 392 -12.47 1.73 10.09
C THR A 392 -13.45 0.55 9.99
N PRO A 393 -14.54 0.51 10.77
CA PRO A 393 -15.55 -0.54 10.64
C PRO A 393 -16.39 -0.37 9.36
N ALA A 394 -16.77 -1.49 8.78
CA ALA A 394 -17.71 -1.62 7.68
C ALA A 394 -18.78 -2.67 8.02
N ALA A 395 -20.05 -2.32 7.77
CA ALA A 395 -21.19 -3.19 7.95
C ALA A 395 -21.77 -3.58 6.58
N ILE A 396 -22.05 -4.85 6.37
CA ILE A 396 -22.50 -5.39 5.08
C ILE A 396 -23.69 -6.32 5.31
N TYR A 397 -24.84 -5.98 4.73
CA TYR A 397 -25.97 -6.89 4.59
C TYR A 397 -25.93 -7.54 3.20
N SER A 398 -26.26 -8.81 3.10
CA SER A 398 -26.28 -9.54 1.83
C SER A 398 -27.35 -10.62 1.80
N ARG A 399 -28.27 -10.51 0.84
CA ARG A 399 -29.18 -11.58 0.43
C ARG A 399 -28.52 -12.36 -0.71
N VAL A 400 -28.48 -13.67 -0.56
CA VAL A 400 -27.97 -14.60 -1.56
C VAL A 400 -29.09 -15.53 -2.01
N ARG A 401 -29.16 -15.75 -3.32
CA ARG A 401 -30.00 -16.77 -3.93
C ARG A 401 -29.18 -17.61 -4.91
N GLN A 402 -29.32 -18.92 -4.83
CA GLN A 402 -28.66 -19.87 -5.71
C GLN A 402 -29.66 -20.93 -6.15
N ILE A 403 -29.98 -20.94 -7.45
CA ILE A 403 -30.91 -21.88 -8.07
C ILE A 403 -30.10 -22.85 -8.93
N VAL A 404 -30.28 -24.14 -8.75
CA VAL A 404 -29.72 -25.21 -9.59
C VAL A 404 -30.88 -25.95 -10.24
N GLN A 405 -30.87 -26.10 -11.56
CA GLN A 405 -31.83 -26.92 -12.31
C GLN A 405 -31.08 -28.01 -13.09
N VAL A 406 -31.65 -29.21 -13.14
CA VAL A 406 -31.02 -30.39 -13.74
C VAL A 406 -32.06 -31.19 -14.52
N ASN A 407 -31.70 -31.69 -15.71
CA ASN A 407 -32.50 -32.64 -16.50
C ASN A 407 -31.68 -33.92 -16.79
N ASP A 408 -31.99 -34.67 -17.86
CA ASP A 408 -31.17 -35.82 -18.28
C ASP A 408 -29.81 -35.43 -18.90
N ARG A 409 -29.76 -34.33 -19.67
CA ARG A 409 -28.67 -33.91 -20.57
C ARG A 409 -27.72 -32.86 -20.01
N GLU A 410 -28.21 -31.93 -19.20
CA GLU A 410 -27.43 -30.81 -18.67
C GLU A 410 -27.89 -30.35 -17.28
N ALA A 411 -27.06 -29.53 -16.65
CA ALA A 411 -27.35 -28.81 -15.42
C ALA A 411 -27.02 -27.33 -15.61
N VAL A 412 -27.87 -26.47 -15.07
CA VAL A 412 -27.72 -25.01 -15.06
C VAL A 412 -27.82 -24.48 -13.64
N MET A 413 -27.19 -23.33 -13.40
CA MET A 413 -27.11 -22.72 -12.09
C MET A 413 -27.20 -21.21 -12.22
N GLY A 414 -28.11 -20.57 -11.51
CA GLY A 414 -28.13 -19.12 -11.32
C GLY A 414 -27.65 -18.78 -9.92
N ARG A 415 -26.77 -17.79 -9.79
CA ARG A 415 -26.33 -17.24 -8.51
C ARG A 415 -26.54 -15.74 -8.52
N THR A 416 -27.18 -15.22 -7.48
CA THR A 416 -27.37 -13.79 -7.25
C THR A 416 -26.99 -13.45 -5.81
N VAL A 417 -26.07 -12.52 -5.64
CA VAL A 417 -25.85 -11.80 -4.37
C VAL A 417 -26.38 -10.39 -4.57
N ARG A 418 -27.19 -9.91 -3.62
CA ARG A 418 -27.66 -8.52 -3.53
C ARG A 418 -27.40 -8.01 -2.13
N GLY A 419 -26.81 -6.83 -1.99
CA GLY A 419 -26.34 -6.37 -0.70
C GLY A 419 -26.15 -4.87 -0.62
N PHE A 420 -25.88 -4.44 0.60
CA PHE A 420 -25.57 -3.07 0.96
C PHE A 420 -24.38 -3.08 1.92
N SER A 421 -23.35 -2.31 1.60
CA SER A 421 -22.16 -2.11 2.39
C SER A 421 -22.01 -0.64 2.79
N PHE A 422 -21.86 -0.41 4.08
CA PHE A 422 -21.64 0.89 4.70
C PHE A 422 -20.26 0.90 5.34
N ILE A 423 -19.40 1.82 4.92
CA ILE A 423 -18.07 2.04 5.49
C ILE A 423 -18.15 3.32 6.33
N LEU A 424 -17.72 3.25 7.58
CA LEU A 424 -17.72 4.42 8.45
C LEU A 424 -16.58 5.38 8.05
N ASN A 425 -16.88 6.67 7.92
CA ASN A 425 -15.91 7.73 7.60
C ASN A 425 -15.11 7.53 6.29
N ASP A 426 -15.73 6.96 5.25
CA ASP A 426 -15.19 6.95 3.88
C ASP A 426 -15.78 8.11 3.07
N ASP A 427 -14.95 8.81 2.30
CA ASP A 427 -15.36 10.01 1.56
C ASP A 427 -16.42 9.71 0.48
N ASN A 428 -16.43 8.47 -0.03
CA ASN A 428 -17.39 8.02 -1.04
C ASN A 428 -18.63 7.35 -0.42
N THR A 429 -18.79 7.31 0.92
CA THR A 429 -19.91 6.61 1.59
C THR A 429 -21.28 6.98 1.01
N LEU A 430 -21.51 8.26 0.68
CA LEU A 430 -22.79 8.70 0.08
C LEU A 430 -22.99 8.15 -1.34
N LEU A 431 -21.99 8.31 -2.21
CA LEU A 431 -22.03 7.83 -3.59
C LEU A 431 -22.19 6.30 -3.64
N ASN A 432 -21.36 5.60 -2.86
CA ASN A 432 -21.44 4.15 -2.70
C ASN A 432 -22.82 3.74 -2.15
N THR A 433 -23.40 4.46 -1.19
CA THR A 433 -24.74 4.14 -0.66
C THR A 433 -25.82 4.25 -1.74
N VAL A 434 -25.84 5.36 -2.49
CA VAL A 434 -26.85 5.59 -3.55
C VAL A 434 -26.76 4.55 -4.66
N LEU A 435 -25.54 4.23 -5.14
CA LEU A 435 -25.33 3.22 -6.18
C LEU A 435 -25.77 1.83 -5.71
N GLN A 436 -25.45 1.45 -4.46
CA GLN A 436 -25.83 0.16 -3.90
C GLN A 436 -27.34 0.02 -3.68
N LEU A 437 -28.04 1.09 -3.32
CA LEU A 437 -29.51 1.11 -3.32
C LEU A 437 -30.07 0.89 -4.73
N GLY A 438 -29.48 1.53 -5.75
CA GLY A 438 -29.79 1.26 -7.16
C GLY A 438 -29.60 -0.21 -7.56
N TYR A 439 -28.50 -0.84 -7.12
CA TYR A 439 -28.18 -2.23 -7.46
C TYR A 439 -29.13 -3.26 -6.83
N ASN A 440 -29.86 -2.91 -5.76
CA ASN A 440 -30.87 -3.81 -5.18
C ASN A 440 -32.09 -4.04 -6.09
N PHE A 441 -32.34 -3.12 -7.04
CA PHE A 441 -33.38 -3.26 -8.07
C PHE A 441 -32.98 -4.19 -9.23
N LEU A 442 -31.72 -4.62 -9.31
CA LEU A 442 -31.30 -5.59 -10.31
C LEU A 442 -31.94 -6.97 -10.05
N PRO A 443 -32.35 -7.70 -11.10
CA PRO A 443 -33.09 -8.96 -10.95
C PRO A 443 -32.20 -10.09 -10.42
N ASP A 444 -32.86 -11.10 -9.83
CA ASP A 444 -32.25 -12.41 -9.61
C ASP A 444 -31.99 -13.10 -10.94
N ILE A 445 -30.83 -13.73 -11.06
CA ILE A 445 -30.51 -14.64 -12.16
C ILE A 445 -31.23 -15.97 -11.94
N ILE A 446 -32.39 -16.11 -12.59
CA ILE A 446 -33.15 -17.36 -12.65
C ILE A 446 -32.66 -18.15 -13.88
N PRO A 447 -32.04 -19.34 -13.70
CA PRO A 447 -31.62 -20.15 -14.82
C PRO A 447 -32.84 -20.80 -15.49
N ASN A 448 -32.67 -21.20 -16.75
CA ASN A 448 -33.67 -21.96 -17.50
C ASN A 448 -33.00 -23.12 -18.25
N ILE A 449 -33.70 -24.26 -18.30
CA ILE A 449 -33.30 -25.52 -18.92
C ILE A 449 -34.53 -26.13 -19.60
N ALA A 450 -34.33 -26.77 -20.76
CA ALA A 450 -35.42 -27.48 -21.42
C ALA A 450 -35.83 -28.72 -20.62
N GLY A 451 -37.12 -29.08 -20.66
CA GLY A 451 -37.61 -30.34 -20.11
C GLY A 451 -37.03 -31.57 -20.82
N SER A 452 -37.13 -32.74 -20.19
CA SER A 452 -36.69 -34.01 -20.76
C SER A 452 -37.73 -35.11 -20.63
N GLU A 453 -37.85 -35.96 -21.63
CA GLU A 453 -38.66 -37.19 -21.58
C GLU A 453 -38.02 -38.25 -20.66
N ASN A 454 -36.69 -38.27 -20.61
CA ASN A 454 -35.94 -39.14 -19.71
C ASN A 454 -35.96 -38.61 -18.28
N ARG A 455 -35.87 -39.54 -17.31
CA ARG A 455 -35.69 -39.21 -15.88
C ARG A 455 -34.41 -38.40 -15.66
N VAL A 456 -34.49 -37.45 -14.74
CA VAL A 456 -33.37 -36.57 -14.35
C VAL A 456 -32.10 -37.34 -13.98
N ASN A 457 -30.94 -36.79 -14.36
CA ASN A 457 -29.66 -37.34 -13.92
C ASN A 457 -29.30 -36.79 -12.53
N SER A 458 -29.38 -37.63 -11.49
CA SER A 458 -29.02 -37.24 -10.12
C SER A 458 -27.52 -36.99 -9.92
N ASN A 459 -26.65 -37.42 -10.84
CA ASN A 459 -25.22 -37.15 -10.80
C ASN A 459 -24.90 -35.77 -11.41
N VAL A 460 -25.17 -34.72 -10.63
CA VAL A 460 -24.90 -33.32 -11.03
C VAL A 460 -23.41 -33.13 -11.28
N ASN A 461 -23.08 -32.53 -12.43
CA ASN A 461 -21.69 -32.30 -12.80
C ASN A 461 -21.01 -31.31 -11.83
N ASN A 462 -20.07 -31.82 -11.02
CA ASN A 462 -19.34 -31.02 -10.02
C ASN A 462 -18.60 -29.80 -10.61
N ASN A 463 -18.22 -29.85 -11.90
CA ASN A 463 -17.58 -28.73 -12.57
C ASN A 463 -18.48 -27.48 -12.60
N LEU A 464 -19.82 -27.63 -12.52
CA LEU A 464 -20.79 -26.55 -12.42
C LEU A 464 -20.52 -25.63 -11.21
N PHE A 465 -20.33 -26.23 -10.04
CA PHE A 465 -20.03 -25.53 -8.78
C PHE A 465 -18.60 -25.02 -8.75
N LEU A 466 -17.65 -25.76 -9.35
CA LEU A 466 -16.27 -25.29 -9.50
C LEU A 466 -16.22 -24.03 -10.39
N ALA A 467 -16.94 -23.99 -11.52
CA ALA A 467 -17.01 -22.82 -12.38
C ALA A 467 -17.62 -21.61 -11.68
N ALA A 468 -18.73 -21.79 -10.94
CA ALA A 468 -19.35 -20.70 -10.18
C ALA A 468 -18.47 -20.16 -9.04
N ASN A 469 -17.54 -20.96 -8.52
CA ASN A 469 -16.61 -20.56 -7.46
C ASN A 469 -15.23 -20.10 -8.00
N ASN A 470 -14.87 -20.47 -9.22
CA ASN A 470 -13.62 -20.06 -9.88
C ASN A 470 -13.76 -18.71 -10.60
N VAL A 471 -14.45 -17.78 -9.95
CA VAL A 471 -14.67 -16.41 -10.43
C VAL A 471 -13.58 -15.52 -9.86
N ARG A 472 -12.89 -14.76 -10.72
CA ARG A 472 -12.13 -13.59 -10.28
C ARG A 472 -13.11 -12.53 -9.79
N LEU A 473 -13.21 -12.39 -8.48
CA LEU A 473 -13.80 -11.24 -7.81
C LEU A 473 -12.70 -10.19 -7.55
N PRO A 474 -12.99 -8.88 -7.60
CA PRO A 474 -12.02 -7.85 -7.24
C PRO A 474 -11.49 -8.01 -5.81
N ALA A 475 -10.17 -7.94 -5.64
CA ALA A 475 -9.50 -8.15 -4.36
C ALA A 475 -9.88 -7.06 -3.34
N ASN A 476 -9.97 -7.41 -2.05
CA ASN A 476 -10.26 -6.51 -0.93
C ASN A 476 -11.50 -5.60 -1.11
N SER A 477 -12.44 -6.04 -1.95
CA SER A 477 -13.58 -5.25 -2.42
C SER A 477 -14.90 -5.72 -1.78
N LEU A 478 -15.87 -4.81 -1.71
CA LEU A 478 -17.18 -5.06 -1.08
C LEU A 478 -18.23 -5.31 -2.17
N THR A 479 -18.91 -6.45 -2.12
CA THR A 479 -19.93 -6.84 -3.11
C THR A 479 -21.28 -6.21 -2.78
N ALA A 480 -21.89 -5.57 -3.78
CA ALA A 480 -23.26 -5.05 -3.70
C ALA A 480 -24.21 -5.79 -4.65
N TYR A 481 -23.73 -6.19 -5.83
CA TYR A 481 -24.42 -7.12 -6.71
C TYR A 481 -23.42 -8.13 -7.28
N HIS A 482 -23.79 -9.41 -7.32
CA HIS A 482 -23.09 -10.43 -8.10
C HIS A 482 -24.11 -11.37 -8.72
N GLY A 483 -24.40 -11.18 -10.01
CA GLY A 483 -25.33 -12.01 -10.78
C GLY A 483 -24.57 -12.83 -11.81
N GLY A 484 -24.74 -14.15 -11.82
CA GLY A 484 -24.14 -15.01 -12.83
C GLY A 484 -24.84 -16.33 -13.07
N MET A 485 -24.58 -16.91 -14.24
CA MET A 485 -25.15 -18.18 -14.69
C MET A 485 -24.05 -19.18 -15.04
N ALA A 486 -24.18 -20.41 -14.53
CA ALA A 486 -23.39 -21.58 -14.90
C ALA A 486 -24.20 -22.55 -15.77
N ARG A 487 -23.50 -23.28 -16.65
CA ARG A 487 -24.06 -24.39 -17.44
C ARG A 487 -23.01 -25.48 -17.63
N ALA A 488 -23.40 -26.74 -17.48
CA ALA A 488 -22.56 -27.91 -17.68
C ALA A 488 -23.38 -29.07 -18.25
N GLN A 489 -22.81 -29.89 -19.13
CA GLN A 489 -23.46 -31.12 -19.56
C GLN A 489 -23.46 -32.16 -18.42
N SER A 490 -24.49 -33.01 -18.40
CA SER A 490 -24.60 -34.16 -17.49
C SER A 490 -23.40 -35.08 -17.64
N VAL A 491 -22.95 -35.66 -16.52
CA VAL A 491 -21.83 -36.61 -16.54
C VAL A 491 -22.27 -37.89 -17.26
N PRO A 492 -21.58 -38.35 -18.33
CA PRO A 492 -21.91 -39.60 -19.00
C PRO A 492 -21.80 -40.78 -18.04
N ARG A 493 -22.77 -41.70 -18.06
CA ARG A 493 -22.75 -42.92 -17.22
C ARG A 493 -21.55 -43.84 -17.51
N THR A 494 -20.90 -43.66 -18.66
CA THR A 494 -19.73 -44.40 -19.14
C THR A 494 -18.39 -43.71 -18.81
N ALA A 495 -18.38 -42.58 -18.10
CA ALA A 495 -17.15 -41.87 -17.76
C ALA A 495 -16.28 -42.70 -16.80
N THR A 496 -15.12 -43.15 -17.26
CA THR A 496 -14.13 -43.92 -16.50
C THR A 496 -12.94 -43.08 -16.01
N ASN A 497 -12.79 -41.84 -16.51
CA ASN A 497 -11.73 -40.93 -16.06
C ASN A 497 -12.19 -39.47 -15.94
N LEU A 498 -11.40 -38.65 -15.23
CA LEU A 498 -11.70 -37.24 -14.96
C LEU A 498 -11.68 -36.34 -16.21
N GLY A 499 -11.00 -36.76 -17.29
CA GLY A 499 -10.97 -36.04 -18.56
C GLY A 499 -12.24 -36.20 -19.40
N GLN A 500 -13.08 -37.19 -19.08
CA GLN A 500 -14.39 -37.41 -19.70
C GLN A 500 -15.53 -36.67 -18.99
N VAL A 501 -15.27 -36.02 -17.85
CA VAL A 501 -16.26 -35.20 -17.15
C VAL A 501 -16.38 -33.86 -17.89
N PRO A 502 -17.56 -33.49 -18.42
CA PRO A 502 -17.70 -32.28 -19.22
C PRO A 502 -17.31 -31.02 -18.45
N ALA A 503 -16.62 -30.08 -19.11
CA ALA A 503 -16.34 -28.77 -18.52
C ALA A 503 -17.64 -27.97 -18.35
N ALA A 504 -17.67 -27.13 -17.32
CA ALA A 504 -18.72 -26.17 -17.09
C ALA A 504 -18.27 -24.78 -17.54
N ARG A 505 -19.23 -23.93 -17.90
CA ARG A 505 -19.01 -22.49 -18.15
C ARG A 505 -19.76 -21.69 -17.10
N PHE A 506 -19.19 -20.58 -16.65
CA PHE A 506 -19.87 -19.61 -15.79
C PHE A 506 -19.57 -18.19 -16.25
N ASN A 507 -20.57 -17.32 -16.30
CA ASN A 507 -20.44 -15.90 -16.61
C ASN A 507 -21.17 -15.06 -15.57
N SER A 508 -20.57 -13.95 -15.15
CA SER A 508 -21.17 -13.07 -14.14
C SER A 508 -20.82 -11.59 -14.32
N LEU A 509 -21.76 -10.75 -13.88
CA LEU A 509 -21.57 -9.34 -13.61
C LEU A 509 -21.46 -9.13 -12.09
N TRP A 510 -20.44 -8.39 -11.67
CA TRP A 510 -20.20 -7.97 -10.30
C TRP A 510 -20.19 -6.44 -10.23
N LEU A 511 -20.83 -5.89 -9.20
CA LEU A 511 -20.88 -4.48 -8.87
C LEU A 511 -20.58 -4.31 -7.38
N GLY A 512 -19.77 -3.32 -7.04
CA GLY A 512 -19.37 -3.08 -5.66
C GLY A 512 -18.44 -1.91 -5.52
N ALA A 513 -17.64 -1.92 -4.45
CA ALA A 513 -16.64 -0.89 -4.19
C ALA A 513 -15.25 -1.50 -3.94
N SER A 514 -14.22 -0.91 -4.52
CA SER A 514 -12.81 -1.36 -4.46
C SER A 514 -11.89 -0.30 -3.84
N PRO A 515 -10.85 -0.70 -3.09
CA PRO A 515 -9.96 0.24 -2.42
C PRO A 515 -8.99 0.92 -3.40
N VAL A 516 -8.97 2.26 -3.38
CA VAL A 516 -8.03 3.10 -4.13
C VAL A 516 -7.15 3.83 -3.13
N ILE A 517 -5.83 3.68 -3.24
CA ILE A 517 -4.88 4.18 -2.23
C ILE A 517 -4.18 5.43 -2.74
N LYS A 518 -4.53 6.59 -2.19
CA LYS A 518 -3.80 7.84 -2.40
C LYS A 518 -2.55 7.85 -1.53
N ARG A 519 -1.44 8.33 -2.08
CA ARG A 519 -0.12 8.31 -1.42
C ARG A 519 0.48 9.70 -1.41
N SER A 520 0.98 10.12 -0.26
CA SER A 520 1.78 11.34 -0.13
C SER A 520 3.06 11.07 0.65
N SER A 521 4.11 11.81 0.32
CA SER A 521 5.36 11.84 1.06
C SER A 521 5.72 13.27 1.41
N ASN A 522 6.26 13.47 2.60
CA ASN A 522 6.74 14.77 3.07
C ASN A 522 8.09 14.59 3.78
N ILE A 523 9.01 15.52 3.57
CA ILE A 523 10.33 15.56 4.22
C ILE A 523 10.41 16.88 4.97
N THR A 524 10.58 16.81 6.29
CA THR A 524 10.68 17.99 7.15
C THR A 524 11.95 17.91 7.99
N THR A 525 12.74 18.98 7.99
CA THR A 525 13.98 19.08 8.77
C THR A 525 13.84 20.17 9.82
N ARG A 526 14.26 19.88 11.05
CA ARG A 526 14.24 20.81 12.19
C ARG A 526 15.39 20.56 13.16
N PHE A 527 15.76 21.56 13.95
CA PHE A 527 16.73 21.43 15.04
C PHE A 527 16.02 21.23 16.39
N GLU A 528 16.28 20.09 17.02
CA GLU A 528 15.86 19.79 18.40
C GLU A 528 16.98 20.21 19.36
N GLN A 529 16.77 21.25 20.17
CA GLN A 529 17.76 21.74 21.15
C GLN A 529 17.95 20.71 22.26
N VAL A 530 19.17 20.19 22.46
CA VAL A 530 19.48 19.18 23.49
C VAL A 530 20.08 19.81 24.75
N SER A 531 20.79 20.93 24.60
CA SER A 531 21.44 21.64 25.71
C SER A 531 21.15 23.15 25.70
N PRO A 532 21.27 23.84 26.87
CA PRO A 532 21.30 25.30 26.91
C PRO A 532 22.54 25.85 26.20
N ARG A 533 22.43 27.10 25.72
CA ARG A 533 23.53 27.80 25.04
C ARG A 533 24.70 28.04 25.99
N THR A 534 25.92 27.81 25.51
CA THR A 534 27.16 28.11 26.22
C THR A 534 27.94 29.19 25.47
N VAL A 535 28.42 30.22 26.16
CA VAL A 535 29.27 31.25 25.54
C VAL A 535 30.62 30.63 25.23
N SER A 536 31.00 30.60 23.95
CA SER A 536 32.28 30.04 23.49
C SER A 536 33.34 31.12 23.34
N ALA A 537 32.94 32.35 23.00
CA ALA A 537 33.77 33.54 23.13
C ALA A 537 32.88 34.78 23.31
N SER A 538 33.30 35.70 24.17
CA SER A 538 32.72 37.05 24.23
C SER A 538 33.84 38.08 24.17
N GLY A 539 33.63 39.12 23.37
CA GLY A 539 34.54 40.24 23.23
C GLY A 539 33.76 41.52 22.98
N GLY A 540 34.34 42.65 23.37
CA GLY A 540 33.66 43.93 23.26
C GLY A 540 34.24 44.98 24.20
N GLY A 541 33.63 46.15 24.15
CA GLY A 541 33.93 47.26 25.02
C GLY A 541 32.91 48.38 24.86
N GLU A 542 32.97 49.32 25.79
CA GLU A 542 32.12 50.50 25.84
C GLU A 542 32.98 51.73 26.15
N GLY A 543 32.62 52.90 25.62
CA GLY A 543 33.37 54.12 25.87
C GLY A 543 33.18 55.23 24.83
N GLY A 544 33.75 56.39 25.15
CA GLY A 544 33.72 57.60 24.33
C GLY A 544 35.06 57.91 23.67
N TYR A 545 35.32 59.21 23.47
CA TYR A 545 36.48 59.76 22.75
C TYR A 545 37.85 59.22 23.22
N ASP A 546 38.05 59.01 24.52
CA ASP A 546 39.31 58.51 25.11
C ASP A 546 39.36 56.97 25.28
N SER A 547 38.44 56.22 24.65
CA SER A 547 38.36 54.76 24.80
C SER A 547 39.12 53.99 23.71
N ASN A 548 39.41 52.72 23.98
CA ASN A 548 40.06 51.79 23.04
C ASN A 548 39.06 51.11 22.07
N VAL A 549 37.79 51.49 22.10
CA VAL A 549 36.75 51.00 21.19
C VAL A 549 36.67 51.98 20.02
N SER A 550 36.78 51.48 18.78
CA SER A 550 36.63 52.34 17.60
C SER A 550 35.55 51.85 16.65
N LEU A 551 34.66 52.77 16.28
CA LEU A 551 33.52 52.53 15.40
C LEU A 551 33.37 53.70 14.42
N VAL A 552 33.12 53.38 13.15
CA VAL A 552 32.84 54.34 12.09
C VAL A 552 31.43 54.06 11.58
N SER A 553 30.55 55.06 11.63
CA SER A 553 29.22 54.99 11.02
C SER A 553 29.27 55.69 9.66
N SER A 554 28.72 55.08 8.62
CA SER A 554 28.61 55.72 7.29
C SER A 554 27.14 55.86 6.94
N ILE A 555 26.69 57.10 6.81
CA ILE A 555 25.29 57.47 6.59
C ILE A 555 25.26 58.37 5.36
N ASN A 556 24.53 57.99 4.31
CA ASN A 556 24.42 58.77 3.06
C ASN A 556 25.79 59.16 2.43
N ASN A 557 26.80 58.28 2.52
CA ASN A 557 28.20 58.48 2.14
C ASN A 557 29.01 59.47 3.01
N GLU A 558 28.44 60.03 4.08
CA GLU A 558 29.18 60.76 5.11
C GLU A 558 29.65 59.78 6.19
N ALA A 559 30.97 59.72 6.41
CA ALA A 559 31.60 58.85 7.39
C ALA A 559 31.81 59.61 8.69
N PHE A 560 31.03 59.27 9.71
CA PHE A 560 31.15 59.82 11.06
C PHE A 560 32.15 59.00 11.86
N SER A 561 33.32 59.59 12.11
CA SER A 561 34.37 59.01 12.93
C SER A 561 34.36 59.58 14.35
N GLN A 562 35.03 58.90 15.28
CA GLN A 562 35.04 59.29 16.69
C GLN A 562 35.72 60.63 16.97
N LEU A 563 36.59 61.08 16.06
CA LEU A 563 37.36 62.32 16.19
C LEU A 563 36.50 63.59 15.96
N GLU A 564 35.31 63.43 15.37
CA GLU A 564 34.48 64.55 14.88
C GLU A 564 33.20 64.74 15.71
N LEU A 565 32.96 63.89 16.71
CA LEU A 565 31.71 63.82 17.47
C LEU A 565 31.90 64.14 18.96
N GLN A 566 31.21 65.19 19.42
CA GLN A 566 31.15 65.57 20.83
C GLN A 566 30.18 64.69 21.61
N ASN A 567 30.42 64.51 22.92
CA ASN A 567 29.62 63.67 23.82
C ASN A 567 29.45 62.21 23.35
N LEU A 568 30.38 61.72 22.53
CA LEU A 568 30.38 60.36 22.00
C LEU A 568 30.37 59.31 23.11
N TYR A 569 29.49 58.33 22.97
CA TYR A 569 29.52 57.07 23.71
C TYR A 569 29.12 55.93 22.78
N THR A 570 29.93 54.87 22.77
CA THR A 570 29.76 53.68 21.94
C THR A 570 29.74 52.43 22.80
N GLN A 571 28.98 51.43 22.37
CA GLN A 571 29.03 50.06 22.88
C GLN A 571 29.23 49.14 21.69
N VAL A 572 30.14 48.17 21.79
CA VAL A 572 30.32 47.11 20.79
C VAL A 572 30.56 45.80 21.53
N TYR A 573 29.65 44.84 21.37
CA TYR A 573 29.76 43.50 21.94
C TYR A 573 29.48 42.44 20.88
N VAL A 574 30.34 41.42 20.85
CA VAL A 574 30.21 40.23 20.03
C VAL A 574 30.28 39.02 20.95
N THR A 575 29.18 38.29 21.06
CA THR A 575 29.12 37.02 21.80
C THR A 575 28.93 35.88 20.82
N ALA A 576 29.96 35.05 20.64
CA ALA A 576 29.83 33.74 20.04
C ALA A 576 29.36 32.74 21.09
N PHE A 577 28.41 31.89 20.72
CA PHE A 577 27.92 30.83 21.58
C PHE A 577 27.75 29.54 20.80
N ASN A 578 27.90 28.44 21.52
CA ASN A 578 27.65 27.10 21.01
C ASN A 578 26.32 26.60 21.58
N GLN A 579 25.58 25.82 20.81
CA GLN A 579 24.40 25.11 21.30
C GLN A 579 24.36 23.70 20.72
N GLU A 580 24.12 22.71 21.58
CA GLU A 580 23.99 21.33 21.10
C GLU A 580 22.56 21.08 20.66
N VAL A 581 22.42 20.57 19.44
CA VAL A 581 21.14 20.23 18.83
C VAL A 581 21.22 18.84 18.21
N ASN A 582 20.07 18.22 17.95
CA ASN A 582 19.94 17.20 16.93
C ASN A 582 19.34 17.85 15.69
N ASN A 583 19.98 17.71 14.53
CA ASN A 583 19.34 17.96 13.25
C ASN A 583 18.43 16.75 12.95
N VAL A 584 17.12 16.95 13.03
CA VAL A 584 16.09 15.92 12.88
C VAL A 584 15.44 16.07 11.51
N THR A 585 15.78 15.17 10.58
CA THR A 585 15.06 15.01 9.31
C THR A 585 14.03 13.91 9.47
N THR A 586 12.76 14.30 9.56
CA THR A 586 11.62 13.41 9.57
C THR A 586 11.10 13.22 8.15
N ASN A 587 11.14 11.99 7.68
CA ASN A 587 10.49 11.56 6.45
C ASN A 587 9.15 10.94 6.83
N LYS A 588 8.03 11.44 6.30
CA LYS A 588 6.71 10.84 6.43
C LYS A 588 6.18 10.32 5.10
N TYR A 589 5.61 9.12 5.12
CA TYR A 589 4.91 8.50 4.01
C TYR A 589 3.53 8.07 4.46
N ARG A 590 2.48 8.56 3.79
CA ARG A 590 1.10 8.35 4.18
C ARG A 590 0.29 7.77 3.03
N GLU A 591 -0.39 6.67 3.32
CA GLU A 591 -1.33 5.98 2.45
C GLU A 591 -2.74 6.23 2.99
N GLU A 592 -3.67 6.64 2.13
CA GLU A 592 -5.09 6.84 2.43
C GLU A 592 -5.95 6.01 1.49
N THR A 593 -6.74 5.09 2.04
CA THR A 593 -7.61 4.21 1.26
C THR A 593 -9.01 4.81 1.16
N LYS A 594 -9.53 4.91 -0.07
CA LYS A 594 -10.91 5.32 -0.36
C LYS A 594 -11.60 4.25 -1.19
N TYR A 595 -12.86 3.97 -0.94
CA TYR A 595 -13.58 2.91 -1.66
C TYR A 595 -14.32 3.49 -2.87
N ALA A 596 -13.84 3.16 -4.08
CA ALA A 596 -14.39 3.66 -5.34
C ALA A 596 -15.39 2.65 -5.97
N PRO A 597 -16.48 3.12 -6.62
CA PRO A 597 -17.38 2.25 -7.36
C PRO A 597 -16.66 1.43 -8.44
N HIS A 598 -17.00 0.16 -8.55
CA HIS A 598 -16.35 -0.77 -9.49
C HIS A 598 -17.39 -1.73 -10.10
N LEU A 599 -17.38 -1.79 -11.43
CA LEU A 599 -18.08 -2.78 -12.25
C LEU A 599 -17.07 -3.79 -12.83
N SER A 600 -17.29 -5.09 -12.64
CA SER A 600 -16.44 -6.16 -13.21
C SER A 600 -17.31 -7.23 -13.86
N PHE A 601 -17.00 -7.60 -15.10
CA PHE A 601 -17.50 -8.81 -15.75
C PHE A 601 -16.44 -9.91 -15.67
N THR A 602 -16.85 -11.12 -15.31
CA THR A 602 -15.96 -12.29 -15.23
C THR A 602 -16.65 -13.53 -15.79
N GLY A 603 -15.99 -14.19 -16.74
CA GLY A 603 -16.38 -15.49 -17.30
C GLY A 603 -15.29 -16.54 -17.12
N ASN A 604 -15.68 -17.82 -17.12
CA ASN A 604 -14.73 -18.94 -17.12
C ASN A 604 -15.26 -20.20 -17.81
N ILE A 605 -14.33 -21.06 -18.16
CA ILE A 605 -14.53 -22.46 -18.55
C ILE A 605 -13.71 -23.29 -17.57
N THR A 606 -14.37 -24.11 -16.74
CA THR A 606 -13.72 -24.92 -15.70
C THR A 606 -14.05 -26.40 -15.93
N GLY A 607 -13.02 -27.20 -16.18
CA GLY A 607 -13.06 -28.65 -16.13
C GLY A 607 -12.46 -29.19 -14.83
N THR A 608 -12.33 -30.52 -14.73
CA THR A 608 -11.85 -31.17 -13.50
C THR A 608 -10.32 -31.07 -13.31
N GLN A 609 -9.58 -30.78 -14.38
CA GLN A 609 -8.11 -30.68 -14.37
C GLN A 609 -7.58 -29.33 -14.87
N GLU A 610 -8.42 -28.50 -15.48
CA GLU A 610 -8.03 -27.24 -16.09
C GLU A 610 -9.13 -26.19 -15.95
N ALA A 611 -8.74 -24.93 -15.92
CA ALA A 611 -9.67 -23.83 -16.00
C ALA A 611 -9.06 -22.64 -16.75
N VAL A 612 -9.89 -21.94 -17.51
CA VAL A 612 -9.56 -20.69 -18.20
C VAL A 612 -10.56 -19.63 -17.75
N ARG A 613 -10.08 -18.47 -17.33
CA ARG A 613 -10.87 -17.34 -16.84
C ARG A 613 -10.56 -16.11 -17.67
N TYR A 614 -11.57 -15.31 -17.94
CA TYR A 614 -11.46 -14.04 -18.65
C TYR A 614 -12.32 -12.99 -17.93
N TYR A 615 -11.83 -11.76 -17.87
CA TYR A 615 -12.45 -10.70 -17.06
C TYR A 615 -12.10 -9.33 -17.60
N THR A 616 -13.00 -8.39 -17.35
CA THR A 616 -12.83 -6.96 -17.64
C THR A 616 -13.59 -6.15 -16.61
N GLY A 617 -13.14 -4.95 -16.29
CA GLY A 617 -13.79 -4.10 -15.30
C GLY A 617 -13.37 -2.65 -15.39
N VAL A 618 -14.08 -1.80 -14.67
CA VAL A 618 -13.86 -0.34 -14.61
C VAL A 618 -14.03 0.13 -13.17
N ILE A 619 -12.98 0.75 -12.62
CA ILE A 619 -12.95 1.38 -11.30
C ILE A 619 -13.07 2.89 -11.47
N SER A 620 -14.07 3.48 -10.83
CA SER A 620 -14.38 4.92 -10.86
C SER A 620 -13.57 5.68 -9.81
N ALA A 621 -12.24 5.65 -9.93
CA ALA A 621 -11.34 6.53 -9.17
C ALA A 621 -11.26 7.94 -9.82
N ASP A 622 -10.48 8.85 -9.22
CA ASP A 622 -10.17 10.18 -9.80
C ASP A 622 -9.76 10.10 -11.28
N GLU A 623 -8.91 9.12 -11.59
CA GLU A 623 -8.62 8.66 -12.95
C GLU A 623 -9.29 7.30 -13.15
N ILE A 624 -10.12 7.16 -14.19
CA ILE A 624 -10.84 5.92 -14.47
C ILE A 624 -9.83 4.81 -14.81
N LYS A 625 -9.92 3.68 -14.09
CA LYS A 625 -9.06 2.50 -14.32
C LYS A 625 -9.88 1.38 -14.93
N ALA A 626 -9.78 1.23 -16.24
CA ALA A 626 -10.37 0.12 -16.97
C ALA A 626 -9.34 -1.01 -17.12
N TYR A 627 -9.77 -2.27 -17.06
CA TYR A 627 -8.88 -3.42 -17.24
C TYR A 627 -9.50 -4.54 -18.07
N GLY A 628 -8.64 -5.39 -18.62
CA GLY A 628 -9.00 -6.64 -19.29
C GLY A 628 -7.92 -7.69 -19.09
N GLY A 629 -8.30 -8.95 -18.91
CA GLY A 629 -7.33 -10.01 -18.70
C GLY A 629 -7.87 -11.43 -18.87
N VAL A 630 -6.94 -12.36 -18.96
CA VAL A 630 -7.17 -13.80 -19.10
C VAL A 630 -6.14 -14.55 -18.26
N ASP A 631 -6.55 -15.61 -17.59
CA ASP A 631 -5.63 -16.55 -16.94
C ASP A 631 -6.10 -18.00 -17.09
N PHE A 632 -5.15 -18.93 -16.98
CA PHE A 632 -5.41 -20.35 -17.06
C PHE A 632 -4.62 -21.13 -15.99
N THR A 633 -5.16 -22.30 -15.65
CA THR A 633 -4.50 -23.31 -14.81
C THR A 633 -4.73 -24.69 -15.41
N LYS A 634 -3.74 -25.60 -15.33
CA LYS A 634 -3.83 -26.97 -15.83
C LYS A 634 -2.98 -27.93 -15.01
N ASN A 635 -3.63 -28.92 -14.40
CA ASN A 635 -3.02 -29.99 -13.62
C ASN A 635 -3.15 -31.32 -14.36
N THR A 636 -2.04 -32.01 -14.59
CA THR A 636 -2.03 -33.30 -15.27
C THR A 636 -2.06 -34.47 -14.28
N SER A 637 -2.57 -35.62 -14.72
CA SER A 637 -2.57 -36.88 -13.92
C SER A 637 -1.17 -37.32 -13.48
N ASN A 638 -0.15 -37.11 -14.32
CA ASN A 638 1.25 -37.39 -14.02
C ASN A 638 1.95 -36.29 -13.17
N GLY A 639 1.20 -35.32 -12.63
CA GLY A 639 1.67 -34.39 -11.60
C GLY A 639 2.41 -33.15 -12.11
N TRP A 640 2.28 -32.77 -13.39
CA TRP A 640 2.62 -31.40 -13.81
C TRP A 640 1.48 -30.44 -13.44
N ASN A 641 1.85 -29.22 -13.08
CA ASN A 641 0.96 -28.08 -12.91
C ASN A 641 1.49 -26.94 -13.78
N PHE A 642 0.61 -26.30 -14.54
CA PHE A 642 0.88 -25.13 -15.35
C PHE A 642 -0.11 -24.04 -14.97
N SER A 643 0.36 -22.80 -14.86
CA SER A 643 -0.52 -21.63 -14.82
C SER A 643 0.10 -20.48 -15.60
N GLY A 644 -0.74 -19.56 -16.05
CA GLY A 644 -0.29 -18.30 -16.60
C GLY A 644 -1.45 -17.35 -16.84
N GLY A 645 -1.16 -16.06 -16.91
CA GLY A 645 -2.16 -15.05 -17.14
C GLY A 645 -1.57 -13.72 -17.53
N VAL A 646 -2.41 -12.87 -18.12
CA VAL A 646 -2.10 -11.49 -18.46
C VAL A 646 -3.30 -10.63 -18.10
N ILE A 647 -3.04 -9.46 -17.53
CA ILE A 647 -4.01 -8.40 -17.31
C ILE A 647 -3.39 -7.08 -17.78
N GLY A 648 -4.18 -6.27 -18.47
CA GLY A 648 -3.85 -4.91 -18.88
C GLY A 648 -4.75 -3.90 -18.18
N TYR A 649 -4.22 -2.74 -17.79
CA TYR A 649 -4.93 -1.61 -17.23
C TYR A 649 -4.76 -0.34 -18.09
N ILE A 650 -5.77 0.50 -18.09
CA ILE A 650 -5.71 1.91 -18.53
C ILE A 650 -5.51 2.76 -17.28
N ASN A 651 -4.62 3.76 -17.34
CA ASN A 651 -4.19 4.59 -16.21
C ASN A 651 -3.66 3.74 -15.04
N PRO A 652 -2.58 2.94 -15.26
CA PRO A 652 -2.01 2.08 -14.23
C PRO A 652 -1.40 2.87 -13.08
N ASP A 653 -1.34 2.27 -11.89
CA ASP A 653 -0.63 2.79 -10.71
C ASP A 653 0.04 1.66 -9.91
N ILE A 654 0.44 1.92 -8.67
CA ILE A 654 1.16 1.00 -7.77
C ILE A 654 0.33 -0.23 -7.37
N ASP A 655 -1.00 -0.12 -7.30
CA ASP A 655 -1.92 -1.19 -6.89
C ASP A 655 -2.66 -1.82 -8.09
N TYR A 656 -2.88 -1.05 -9.16
CA TYR A 656 -3.63 -1.41 -10.35
C TYR A 656 -2.76 -1.26 -11.60
N TYR A 657 -2.03 -2.31 -11.96
CA TYR A 657 -1.05 -2.30 -13.06
C TYR A 657 -1.19 -3.53 -13.95
N SER A 658 -0.73 -3.40 -15.19
CA SER A 658 -0.65 -4.50 -16.14
C SER A 658 0.48 -5.45 -15.77
N GLN A 659 0.19 -6.74 -15.80
CA GLN A 659 1.15 -7.78 -15.44
C GLN A 659 0.96 -9.07 -16.24
N ILE A 660 2.06 -9.77 -16.46
CA ILE A 660 2.13 -11.13 -16.98
C ILE A 660 2.60 -12.05 -15.85
N THR A 661 1.86 -13.13 -15.59
CA THR A 661 2.24 -14.19 -14.65
C THR A 661 2.36 -15.53 -15.36
N GLY A 662 3.25 -16.39 -14.86
CA GLY A 662 3.40 -17.75 -15.36
C GLY A 662 4.05 -18.65 -14.32
N SER A 663 3.68 -19.94 -14.27
CA SER A 663 4.41 -20.93 -13.50
C SER A 663 4.31 -22.34 -14.08
N VAL A 664 5.36 -23.12 -13.87
CA VAL A 664 5.44 -24.54 -14.21
C VAL A 664 5.96 -25.30 -12.99
N GLY A 665 5.26 -26.35 -12.59
CA GLY A 665 5.63 -27.20 -11.47
C GLY A 665 5.48 -28.68 -11.75
N LYS A 666 6.31 -29.51 -11.10
CA LYS A 666 6.29 -30.96 -11.15
C LYS A 666 6.26 -31.55 -9.75
N ARG A 667 5.21 -32.32 -9.45
CA ARG A 667 5.07 -33.13 -8.23
C ARG A 667 5.53 -34.57 -8.49
N ILE A 668 6.71 -34.90 -8.00
CA ILE A 668 7.28 -36.26 -7.99
C ILE A 668 6.82 -36.96 -6.71
N ARG A 669 6.00 -38.01 -6.83
CA ARG A 669 5.52 -38.79 -5.67
C ARG A 669 6.54 -39.88 -5.36
N PHE A 670 6.99 -39.97 -4.10
CA PHE A 670 7.81 -41.09 -3.61
C PHE A 670 6.94 -42.14 -2.90
N SER A 671 5.91 -41.70 -2.19
CA SER A 671 4.92 -42.56 -1.52
C SER A 671 3.56 -41.86 -1.48
N ARG A 672 2.58 -42.42 -0.75
CA ARG A 672 1.29 -41.75 -0.49
C ARG A 672 1.48 -40.44 0.28
N ASN A 673 2.41 -40.41 1.23
CA ASN A 673 2.63 -39.30 2.17
C ASN A 673 3.93 -38.52 1.90
N SER A 674 4.75 -38.95 0.93
CA SER A 674 6.04 -38.32 0.61
C SER A 674 6.10 -37.91 -0.87
N ASN A 675 6.48 -36.65 -1.13
CA ASN A 675 6.63 -36.11 -2.48
C ASN A 675 7.59 -34.92 -2.52
N LEU A 676 8.24 -34.73 -3.66
CA LEU A 676 9.00 -33.54 -4.00
C LEU A 676 8.20 -32.72 -5.03
N VAL A 677 8.02 -31.43 -4.76
CA VAL A 677 7.52 -30.46 -5.74
C VAL A 677 8.67 -29.57 -6.17
N ILE A 678 8.94 -29.49 -7.46
CA ILE A 678 9.86 -28.50 -8.05
C ILE A 678 9.03 -27.57 -8.93
N SER A 679 9.22 -26.26 -8.84
CA SER A 679 8.49 -25.29 -9.66
C SER A 679 9.31 -24.05 -9.97
N THR A 680 9.06 -23.46 -11.13
CA THR A 680 9.55 -22.12 -11.49
C THR A 680 8.36 -21.21 -11.79
N GLY A 681 8.51 -19.92 -11.51
CA GLY A 681 7.47 -18.92 -11.75
C GLY A 681 8.05 -17.57 -12.15
N ILE A 682 7.26 -16.80 -12.90
CA ILE A 682 7.56 -15.44 -13.33
C ILE A 682 6.37 -14.53 -13.00
N ASN A 683 6.67 -13.34 -12.48
CA ASN A 683 5.76 -12.20 -12.41
C ASN A 683 6.44 -10.98 -13.05
N TYR A 684 5.78 -10.36 -14.02
CA TYR A 684 6.30 -9.20 -14.74
C TYR A 684 5.21 -8.15 -14.94
N ALA A 685 5.19 -7.16 -14.06
CA ALA A 685 4.53 -5.88 -14.22
C ALA A 685 5.40 -4.97 -15.12
N PHE A 686 4.77 -4.35 -16.13
CA PHE A 686 5.49 -3.65 -17.20
C PHE A 686 5.10 -2.17 -17.35
N ASP A 687 4.06 -1.70 -16.67
CA ASP A 687 3.57 -0.32 -16.68
C ASP A 687 3.25 0.23 -15.27
N ARG A 688 3.61 -0.52 -14.21
CA ARG A 688 3.46 -0.10 -12.82
C ARG A 688 4.37 1.10 -12.52
N GLU A 689 3.86 2.09 -11.79
CA GLU A 689 4.68 3.17 -11.24
C GLU A 689 5.81 2.57 -10.37
N THR A 690 7.05 2.77 -10.79
CA THR A 690 8.22 2.17 -10.13
C THR A 690 8.66 3.04 -8.96
N ARG A 691 8.95 2.41 -7.81
CA ARG A 691 9.46 3.10 -6.62
C ARG A 691 10.66 2.37 -6.03
N PRO A 692 11.71 3.08 -5.60
CA PRO A 692 12.86 2.47 -4.95
C PRO A 692 12.44 1.63 -3.75
N ASN A 693 12.86 0.36 -3.75
CA ASN A 693 12.55 -0.64 -2.72
C ASN A 693 11.07 -1.08 -2.63
N ASP A 694 10.28 -0.93 -3.71
CA ASP A 694 8.93 -1.48 -3.85
C ASP A 694 8.86 -2.41 -5.07
N PHE A 695 9.50 -3.58 -4.94
CA PHE A 695 9.67 -4.55 -6.02
C PHE A 695 8.50 -5.54 -6.10
N VAL A 696 7.93 -5.73 -7.30
CA VAL A 696 6.89 -6.75 -7.58
C VAL A 696 7.32 -7.78 -8.62
N ASN A 697 8.29 -7.45 -9.46
CA ASN A 697 8.75 -8.35 -10.51
C ASN A 697 9.58 -9.47 -9.90
N SER A 698 9.44 -10.68 -10.41
CA SER A 698 10.21 -11.82 -9.90
C SER A 698 10.35 -12.91 -10.94
N PHE A 699 11.52 -13.54 -10.92
CA PHE A 699 11.72 -14.87 -11.45
C PHE A 699 12.12 -15.78 -10.29
N THR A 700 11.45 -16.93 -10.16
CA THR A 700 11.59 -17.80 -9.00
C THR A 700 11.88 -19.25 -9.39
N LEU A 701 12.64 -19.93 -8.53
CA LEU A 701 12.82 -21.38 -8.53
C LEU A 701 12.55 -21.89 -7.12
N SER A 702 11.63 -22.84 -6.98
CA SER A 702 11.23 -23.43 -5.71
C SER A 702 11.34 -24.95 -5.72
N ALA A 703 11.72 -25.52 -4.59
CA ALA A 703 11.70 -26.95 -4.31
C ALA A 703 11.09 -27.19 -2.91
N ARG A 704 10.15 -28.13 -2.80
CA ARG A 704 9.52 -28.51 -1.52
C ARG A 704 9.45 -30.02 -1.38
N ALA A 705 10.17 -30.55 -0.40
CA ALA A 705 10.07 -31.94 0.02
C ALA A 705 9.04 -32.07 1.14
N ASN A 706 7.99 -32.84 0.91
CA ASN A 706 7.03 -33.26 1.94
C ASN A 706 7.36 -34.71 2.31
N LEU A 707 7.58 -34.98 3.59
CA LEU A 707 8.06 -36.26 4.15
C LEU A 707 7.18 -36.65 5.35
N GLY A 708 5.95 -37.09 5.07
CA GLY A 708 4.96 -37.37 6.12
C GLY A 708 4.60 -36.12 6.89
N ASN A 709 4.93 -36.11 8.19
CA ASN A 709 4.60 -35.01 9.11
C ASN A 709 5.57 -33.82 9.03
N VAL A 710 6.69 -33.95 8.30
CA VAL A 710 7.70 -32.89 8.16
C VAL A 710 7.74 -32.43 6.71
N TRP A 711 7.94 -31.13 6.49
CA TRP A 711 8.22 -30.58 5.16
C TRP A 711 9.38 -29.58 5.22
N PHE A 712 10.12 -29.52 4.11
CA PHE A 712 11.21 -28.58 3.87
C PHE A 712 10.95 -27.86 2.55
N GLY A 713 11.14 -26.54 2.53
CA GLY A 713 10.95 -25.69 1.36
C GLY A 713 12.17 -24.79 1.12
N LEU A 714 12.56 -24.68 -0.14
CA LEU A 714 13.60 -23.79 -0.65
C LEU A 714 13.00 -22.97 -1.78
N THR A 715 13.12 -21.65 -1.74
CA THR A 715 12.71 -20.76 -2.84
C THR A 715 13.80 -19.73 -3.08
N ASN A 716 14.33 -19.66 -4.29
CA ASN A 716 15.22 -18.59 -4.74
C ASN A 716 14.44 -17.61 -5.63
N TYR A 717 14.60 -16.32 -5.36
CA TYR A 717 14.21 -15.20 -6.21
C TYR A 717 15.47 -14.66 -6.88
N PHE A 718 15.50 -14.67 -8.21
CA PHE A 718 16.63 -14.17 -8.98
C PHE A 718 16.48 -12.66 -9.19
N GLY A 719 17.31 -11.88 -8.52
CA GLY A 719 17.36 -10.43 -8.68
C GLY A 719 17.99 -10.01 -10.02
N ASP A 720 17.67 -8.80 -10.45
CA ASP A 720 18.23 -8.11 -11.63
C ASP A 720 18.03 -8.84 -12.97
N PHE A 721 17.16 -9.87 -13.00
CA PHE A 721 16.72 -10.56 -14.23
C PHE A 721 15.56 -9.82 -14.94
N LEU A 722 14.74 -9.08 -14.19
CA LEU A 722 13.68 -8.19 -14.68
C LEU A 722 13.88 -6.80 -14.08
N PRO A 723 13.44 -5.71 -14.76
CA PRO A 723 13.40 -4.38 -14.15
C PRO A 723 12.52 -4.41 -12.89
N ASP A 724 12.91 -3.65 -11.86
CA ASP A 724 12.20 -3.54 -10.58
C ASP A 724 11.86 -4.90 -9.93
N SER A 725 12.76 -5.87 -10.11
CA SER A 725 12.64 -7.20 -9.53
C SER A 725 13.06 -7.25 -8.06
N VAL A 726 12.41 -8.16 -7.32
CA VAL A 726 12.83 -8.57 -5.98
C VAL A 726 14.30 -8.97 -6.04
N LYS A 727 15.14 -8.33 -5.21
CA LYS A 727 16.58 -8.59 -5.18
C LYS A 727 16.87 -10.03 -4.76
N ASN A 728 18.05 -10.53 -5.11
CA ASN A 728 18.45 -11.92 -4.91
C ASN A 728 18.14 -12.37 -3.47
N THR A 729 17.25 -13.35 -3.36
CA THR A 729 16.69 -13.79 -2.08
C THR A 729 16.55 -15.31 -2.06
N LEU A 730 17.21 -15.95 -1.11
CA LEU A 730 17.06 -17.36 -0.83
C LEU A 730 16.23 -17.52 0.45
N VAL A 731 15.06 -18.14 0.33
CA VAL A 731 14.18 -18.47 1.44
C VAL A 731 14.30 -19.95 1.76
N THR A 732 14.63 -20.27 3.00
CA THR A 732 14.58 -21.63 3.55
C THR A 732 13.42 -21.73 4.52
N SER A 733 12.71 -22.86 4.52
CA SER A 733 11.51 -23.04 5.34
C SER A 733 11.34 -24.49 5.78
N VAL A 734 10.79 -24.68 6.97
CA VAL A 734 10.55 -25.98 7.57
C VAL A 734 9.21 -25.96 8.31
N GLY A 735 8.51 -27.08 8.35
CA GLY A 735 7.37 -27.24 9.24
C GLY A 735 7.16 -28.67 9.67
N ILE A 736 6.58 -28.81 10.87
CA ILE A 736 6.37 -30.07 11.57
C ILE A 736 4.91 -30.10 12.03
N GLN A 737 4.18 -31.12 11.60
CA GLN A 737 2.85 -31.43 12.09
C GLN A 737 2.95 -32.44 13.23
N PHE A 738 2.85 -31.96 14.47
CA PHE A 738 2.89 -32.79 15.66
C PHE A 738 1.59 -33.59 15.84
N SER A 739 0.46 -33.06 15.39
CA SER A 739 -0.83 -33.76 15.37
C SER A 739 -1.80 -33.15 14.34
N GLU A 740 -2.99 -33.73 14.19
CA GLU A 740 -4.10 -33.13 13.42
C GLU A 740 -4.56 -31.76 13.96
N ARG A 741 -4.19 -31.42 15.19
CA ARG A 741 -4.59 -30.20 15.89
C ARG A 741 -3.47 -29.19 16.09
N PHE A 742 -2.21 -29.56 15.89
CA PHE A 742 -1.08 -28.69 16.14
C PHE A 742 0.05 -28.87 15.12
N SER A 743 0.46 -27.76 14.51
CA SER A 743 1.64 -27.67 13.66
C SER A 743 2.46 -26.43 13.96
N LEU A 744 3.78 -26.57 13.80
CA LEU A 744 4.74 -25.48 13.86
C LEU A 744 5.40 -25.33 12.47
N SER A 745 5.77 -24.10 12.13
CA SER A 745 6.53 -23.77 10.94
C SER A 745 7.51 -22.64 11.24
N GLY A 746 8.59 -22.57 10.47
CA GLY A 746 9.55 -21.48 10.51
C GLY A 746 10.22 -21.27 9.16
N TYR A 747 10.76 -20.07 8.96
CA TYR A 747 11.57 -19.73 7.81
C TYR A 747 12.77 -18.87 8.20
N PHE A 748 13.81 -18.94 7.37
CA PHE A 748 15.02 -18.14 7.46
C PHE A 748 15.49 -17.78 6.06
N ASN A 749 15.89 -16.53 5.87
CA ASN A 749 16.30 -15.98 4.58
C ASN A 749 17.83 -15.72 4.60
N PRO A 750 18.68 -16.75 4.41
CA PRO A 750 20.14 -16.63 4.49
C PRO A 750 20.74 -15.65 3.47
N ILE A 751 20.06 -15.42 2.35
CA ILE A 751 20.39 -14.42 1.36
C ILE A 751 19.14 -13.58 1.17
N ASN A 752 19.22 -12.27 1.38
CA ASN A 752 18.17 -11.32 1.04
C ASN A 752 18.77 -9.93 0.84
N GLU A 753 18.94 -9.54 -0.41
CA GLU A 753 19.57 -8.27 -0.80
C GLU A 753 18.57 -7.09 -0.86
N ASN A 754 17.30 -7.29 -0.48
CA ASN A 754 16.31 -6.22 -0.42
C ASN A 754 16.59 -5.29 0.77
N ALA A 755 16.31 -3.98 0.59
CA ALA A 755 16.47 -2.98 1.64
C ALA A 755 15.51 -3.20 2.82
N ALA A 756 14.24 -3.57 2.56
CA ALA A 756 13.34 -4.04 3.61
C ALA A 756 13.10 -5.54 3.45
N ARG A 757 13.69 -6.32 4.36
CA ARG A 757 13.73 -7.79 4.32
C ARG A 757 13.14 -8.38 5.58
N SER A 758 12.32 -9.42 5.46
CA SER A 758 12.11 -10.33 6.59
C SER A 758 13.28 -11.29 6.68
N VAL A 759 13.90 -11.45 7.85
CA VAL A 759 15.12 -12.26 8.02
C VAL A 759 14.77 -13.68 8.46
N TYR A 760 13.87 -13.80 9.43
CA TYR A 760 13.34 -15.08 9.94
C TYR A 760 11.95 -14.88 10.53
N GLY A 761 11.23 -15.99 10.68
CA GLY A 761 9.95 -16.00 11.37
C GLY A 761 9.50 -17.40 11.75
N ALA A 762 8.52 -17.48 12.64
CA ALA A 762 7.90 -18.71 13.10
C ALA A 762 6.38 -18.57 13.15
N GLY A 763 5.67 -19.67 12.94
CA GLY A 763 4.21 -19.73 12.98
C GLY A 763 3.71 -21.02 13.58
N ALA A 764 2.73 -20.92 14.47
CA ALA A 764 2.06 -22.03 15.12
C ALA A 764 0.56 -22.02 14.79
N ARG A 765 -0.01 -23.17 14.42
CA ARG A 765 -1.43 -23.35 14.12
C ARG A 765 -2.03 -24.38 15.07
N PHE A 766 -3.02 -23.94 15.86
CA PHE A 766 -3.77 -24.76 16.81
C PHE A 766 -5.23 -24.86 16.38
N ARG A 767 -5.76 -26.07 16.24
CA ARG A 767 -7.16 -26.34 15.90
C ARG A 767 -7.87 -26.90 17.13
N LEU A 768 -8.88 -26.18 17.64
CA LEU A 768 -9.54 -26.45 18.91
C LEU A 768 -10.54 -27.62 18.85
N GLY A 769 -10.67 -28.30 17.71
CA GLY A 769 -11.55 -29.46 17.52
C GLY A 769 -11.21 -30.27 16.26
N THR A 770 -11.99 -31.31 16.00
CA THR A 770 -11.78 -32.26 14.89
C THR A 770 -12.65 -32.01 13.66
N SER A 771 -13.77 -31.28 13.80
CA SER A 771 -14.65 -30.94 12.68
C SER A 771 -13.97 -29.97 11.70
N GLN A 772 -14.30 -30.02 10.41
CA GLN A 772 -13.72 -29.12 9.39
C GLN A 772 -13.91 -27.63 9.74
N ASN A 773 -15.00 -27.33 10.45
CA ASN A 773 -15.41 -26.01 10.92
C ASN A 773 -14.81 -25.59 12.27
N SER A 774 -14.02 -26.46 12.93
CA SER A 774 -13.47 -26.19 14.27
C SER A 774 -12.62 -24.93 14.33
N PRO A 775 -12.76 -24.09 15.39
CA PRO A 775 -11.96 -22.90 15.54
C PRO A 775 -10.45 -23.16 15.48
N THR A 776 -9.73 -22.28 14.81
CA THR A 776 -8.28 -22.33 14.60
C THR A 776 -7.66 -21.04 15.11
N LEU A 777 -6.68 -21.18 16.01
CA LEU A 777 -5.80 -20.11 16.48
C LEU A 777 -4.47 -20.22 15.73
N ASN A 778 -4.13 -19.20 14.95
CA ASN A 778 -2.81 -19.03 14.36
C ASN A 778 -2.05 -17.97 15.14
N LEU A 779 -0.81 -18.28 15.52
CA LEU A 779 0.16 -17.35 16.08
C LEU A 779 1.30 -17.24 15.07
N SER A 780 1.75 -16.04 14.74
CA SER A 780 2.97 -15.85 13.95
C SER A 780 3.82 -14.71 14.49
N TRP A 781 5.12 -14.86 14.30
CA TRP A 781 6.14 -13.87 14.60
C TRP A 781 7.09 -13.79 13.42
N ARG A 782 7.44 -12.57 13.02
CA ARG A 782 8.47 -12.32 12.02
C ARG A 782 9.39 -11.20 12.48
N ASN A 783 10.67 -11.35 12.14
CA ASN A 783 11.65 -10.29 12.26
C ASN A 783 11.86 -9.64 10.88
N ASN A 784 11.78 -8.31 10.85
CA ASN A 784 12.04 -7.47 9.68
C ASN A 784 13.24 -6.57 9.95
N ASP A 785 14.17 -6.51 9.02
CA ASP A 785 15.31 -5.58 9.03
C ASP A 785 15.14 -4.60 7.87
N TYR A 786 15.18 -3.31 8.20
CA TYR A 786 15.07 -2.19 7.25
C TYR A 786 16.44 -1.52 7.16
N ASP A 787 17.06 -1.62 5.99
CA ASP A 787 18.38 -1.09 5.65
C ASP A 787 18.23 0.29 5.00
N PHE A 788 18.63 1.35 5.71
CA PHE A 788 18.61 2.73 5.24
C PHE A 788 19.98 3.17 4.71
N GLY A 789 20.88 2.22 4.45
CA GLY A 789 22.22 2.48 3.94
C GLY A 789 23.22 2.81 5.04
N ARG A 790 24.01 3.86 4.84
CA ARG A 790 25.12 4.26 5.73
C ARG A 790 25.19 5.75 5.92
N ASP A 791 25.69 6.17 7.08
CA ASP A 791 25.99 7.58 7.35
C ASP A 791 27.33 8.01 6.72
N SER A 792 27.64 9.31 6.83
CA SER A 792 28.90 9.91 6.35
C SER A 792 30.16 9.35 7.03
N ALA A 793 30.02 8.72 8.20
CA ALA A 793 31.06 7.99 8.92
C ALA A 793 31.06 6.48 8.61
N ASN A 794 30.34 6.05 7.58
CA ASN A 794 30.23 4.67 7.09
C ASN A 794 29.59 3.68 8.09
N ASN A 795 28.96 4.16 9.17
CA ASN A 795 28.16 3.32 10.08
C ASN A 795 26.91 2.82 9.33
N LYS A 796 26.49 1.57 9.58
CA LYS A 796 25.26 1.04 9.02
C LYS A 796 24.03 1.62 9.72
N LEU A 797 23.03 2.04 8.94
CA LEU A 797 21.75 2.55 9.42
C LEU A 797 20.68 1.48 9.19
N ASN A 798 20.32 0.73 10.22
CA ASN A 798 19.25 -0.26 10.12
C ASN A 798 18.34 -0.30 11.33
N ILE A 799 17.09 -0.70 11.10
CA ILE A 799 16.07 -0.91 12.14
C ILE A 799 15.59 -2.35 12.07
N ASN A 800 15.61 -3.02 13.23
CA ASN A 800 15.05 -4.35 13.40
C ASN A 800 13.69 -4.25 14.10
N GLU A 801 12.70 -4.97 13.57
CA GLU A 801 11.31 -4.91 14.01
C GLU A 801 10.74 -6.32 14.16
N ASN A 802 10.14 -6.62 15.31
CA ASN A 802 9.54 -7.91 15.62
C ASN A 802 8.02 -7.77 15.55
N ILE A 803 7.41 -8.24 14.46
CA ILE A 803 5.96 -8.16 14.27
C ILE A 803 5.34 -9.48 14.74
N PHE A 804 4.42 -9.39 15.68
CA PHE A 804 3.60 -10.49 16.15
C PHE A 804 2.21 -10.38 15.56
N THR A 805 1.59 -11.53 15.24
CA THR A 805 0.21 -11.60 14.78
C THR A 805 -0.50 -12.78 15.45
N VAL A 806 -1.69 -12.53 15.95
CA VAL A 806 -2.60 -13.50 16.56
C VAL A 806 -3.88 -13.50 15.75
N LEU A 807 -4.32 -14.65 15.26
CA LEU A 807 -5.54 -14.80 14.45
C LEU A 807 -6.36 -15.99 14.93
N LEU A 808 -7.49 -15.73 15.58
CA LEU A 808 -8.52 -16.72 15.87
C LEU A 808 -9.59 -16.69 14.77
N ARG A 809 -9.85 -17.82 14.13
CA ARG A 809 -10.95 -17.98 13.16
C ARG A 809 -11.80 -19.18 13.53
N GLY A 810 -13.12 -19.04 13.59
CA GLY A 810 -14.05 -20.15 13.81
C GLY A 810 -15.37 -19.99 13.06
N ASN A 811 -15.97 -21.13 12.73
CA ASN A 811 -17.37 -21.23 12.35
C ASN A 811 -18.12 -21.74 13.59
N PHE A 812 -19.25 -21.12 13.93
CA PHE A 812 -20.01 -21.37 15.17
C PHE A 812 -21.48 -21.65 14.84
#